data_AF-A0A9P8L014-F1
#
_entry.id   AF-A0A9P8L014-F1
#
_cell.length_a   1.000
_cell.length_b   1.000
_cell.length_c   1.000
_cell.angle_alpha   90.00
_cell.angle_beta   90.00
_cell.angle_gamma   90.00
#
_symmetry.space_group_name_H-M   'P 1'
#
loop_
_entity.id
_entity.type
_entity.pdbx_description
1 polymer ?
#
loop_
_entity_poly.entity_id
_entity_poly.type
_entity_poly.pdbx_seq_one_letter_code
_entity_poly.pdbx_strand_id
1 'polypeptide(L)'
;MGFFGMPRSFNKTLCHVIGDLSQIVNRYLLRDPGLSKMLAVTIDAFEESIPNLVSFASSPAGQSPWERVSNANVWRGSKETGEPDVAMETSLFPLLRNFLGHLATPSIMGQDFMNNYPEVLQDVWNLDYGLMYLIAGLPLWLPIPTLRRAARARERLNRQITELHRAMDIAEDGGDPGKEWRDLRDVGLVIKERHRVWRSHKIPPHLRADLPLLWAMNANAPSLTFWVILRILTNPSLVERIRAEIAPHVQVSQPHIGFGMTEPPRLKISMAGLRTGCPLLKSCYFETLRVDSAAWSVKRVVKDFVLTEDEKDARGGTKRSFALKTGEYINIPFGLHQSDPRYFHSPESFIGDRFLVQGADGKDEVDIGSLKPYGAGFAICKGRVFAEAEVLAFVASIIALWDFEPASAKGWEIPDHVKASGVALPKTDVRSTTTKNSLAMGKRKIGALEKVEADLSYREEFLLQYRHYESQRDIFMSSPSSATTVGLVSLRDLIDFLAHVAECYPALSSKFPEDLMRLLALHHSELEPELREKLVGSLVLLRKKEVIDSVVLLQTLFPILTTTQSKSLRTLLFQKILSDLRSSNAKTTNHRLNRTIQTVLFNLLTSDRSSSKGIWAVKLTRELWKRQIWTDSKAVEIMKEASLADNAKVAIGGVRFFLGGDKERQELDDESSDEDDGIDLGKLKHQTGVTKKTKKKAKTLNKAIAAVKRKERKKNQPHPLNFSAFHLLYDPQGLAESLFSKHLNRASSKLNLEQKLLVLQLVSRLVGLHKLTIISLYSYFLRYLTPRQPSVTSFLASLAQASHSLVPPDVLEPLIQKIANEFVSEAAAAEVASAGLNAIREICARQPLAMNGTLLQDLVMYRKSKDKGTVMAARGLLGLYREVGADMLRKRDRGKEATIGLKSGGRKEPRFGEVEGGEIEGLELLEEWKAEQRRKRREEKDELKDGLDEQEEEDEEDWGAWDVEEDDSDSSGGWINVDSEDEIEISDDDDKPPVKRARTREESLVNGVGGTGGKRDIMTSSLATTRILTPADLAKLQELKVQASVDKLMGNSKRQLKERDTDSPLTAADIESVAFLSAGKDKEARLAKAAAGRDGREDFKSKKAKKQEAKTSSTTNKQKARKKNFLMTLGKAKGKQKRSLVETRKALRGHLERQKRGGKRGNQG
;
A
#
# COMPACT_ATOMS: atom_id res chain seq x y z
N MET A 1 -19.97 -16.91 38.94
CA MET A 1 -18.72 -17.36 38.27
C MET A 1 -18.92 -18.33 37.12
N GLY A 2 -19.83 -19.31 37.15
CA GLY A 2 -19.96 -20.28 36.03
C GLY A 2 -20.15 -19.66 34.63
N PHE A 3 -20.85 -18.52 34.53
CA PHE A 3 -20.99 -17.78 33.26
C PHE A 3 -19.65 -17.19 32.75
N PHE A 4 -18.72 -16.83 33.65
CA PHE A 4 -17.33 -16.45 33.32
C PHE A 4 -16.42 -17.64 33.01
N GLY A 5 -16.91 -18.90 33.05
CA GLY A 5 -16.17 -20.09 32.62
C GLY A 5 -15.69 -21.00 33.75
N MET A 6 -15.88 -20.60 35.01
CA MET A 6 -15.42 -21.38 36.16
C MET A 6 -16.18 -22.71 36.32
N PRO A 7 -15.51 -23.85 36.57
CA PRO A 7 -16.16 -25.14 36.81
C PRO A 7 -17.14 -25.11 37.99
N ARG A 8 -18.26 -25.85 37.89
CA ARG A 8 -19.24 -25.94 39.00
C ARG A 8 -18.64 -26.53 40.29
N SER A 9 -17.67 -27.43 40.16
CA SER A 9 -16.90 -28.01 41.27
C SER A 9 -16.16 -26.95 42.09
N PHE A 10 -15.63 -25.91 41.43
CA PHE A 10 -14.88 -24.84 42.06
C PHE A 10 -15.73 -23.90 42.93
N ASN A 11 -17.06 -23.90 42.79
CA ASN A 11 -17.95 -23.02 43.55
C ASN A 11 -17.76 -23.16 45.08
N LYS A 12 -17.55 -24.38 45.60
CA LYS A 12 -17.32 -24.59 47.04
C LYS A 12 -16.02 -23.91 47.49
N THR A 13 -14.92 -24.14 46.78
CA THR A 13 -13.62 -23.52 47.07
C THR A 13 -13.71 -22.00 46.99
N LEU A 14 -14.33 -21.47 45.94
CA LEU A 14 -14.53 -20.04 45.77
C LEU A 14 -15.27 -19.40 46.95
N CYS A 15 -16.31 -20.04 47.49
CA CYS A 15 -17.04 -19.49 48.64
C CYS A 15 -16.16 -19.27 49.88
N HIS A 16 -15.05 -19.99 50.04
CA HIS A 16 -14.10 -19.79 51.14
C HIS A 16 -13.16 -18.60 50.84
N VAL A 17 -12.70 -18.46 49.60
CA VAL A 17 -11.70 -17.45 49.20
C VAL A 17 -12.32 -16.08 48.83
N ILE A 18 -13.60 -16.04 48.47
CA ILE A 18 -14.27 -14.82 47.96
C ILE A 18 -14.41 -13.70 49.01
N GLY A 19 -14.32 -14.04 50.29
CA GLY A 19 -14.26 -13.08 51.40
C GLY A 19 -12.98 -12.24 51.34
N ASP A 20 -11.82 -12.89 51.36
CA ASP A 20 -10.50 -12.26 51.30
C ASP A 20 -10.34 -11.43 50.03
N LEU A 21 -10.68 -12.01 48.87
CA LEU A 21 -10.67 -11.33 47.58
C LEU A 21 -11.61 -10.11 47.55
N SER A 22 -12.72 -10.16 48.28
CA SER A 22 -13.63 -9.03 48.47
C SER A 22 -13.06 -7.94 49.35
N GLN A 23 -12.24 -8.29 50.35
CA GLN A 23 -11.54 -7.33 51.20
C GLN A 23 -10.44 -6.60 50.40
N ILE A 24 -9.68 -7.29 49.55
CA ILE A 24 -8.69 -6.65 48.66
C ILE A 24 -9.36 -5.61 47.75
N VAL A 25 -10.45 -5.96 47.08
CA VAL A 25 -11.19 -5.01 46.22
C VAL A 25 -11.72 -3.82 47.04
N ASN A 26 -12.27 -4.06 48.24
CA ASN A 26 -12.71 -2.98 49.13
C ASN A 26 -11.55 -2.09 49.61
N ARG A 27 -10.35 -2.64 49.82
CA ARG A 27 -9.17 -1.90 50.28
C ARG A 27 -8.58 -1.01 49.19
N TYR A 28 -8.56 -1.47 47.93
CA TYR A 28 -7.88 -0.76 46.84
C TYR A 28 -8.81 0.04 45.91
N LEU A 29 -10.12 -0.23 45.85
CA LEU A 29 -11.06 0.51 44.99
C LEU A 29 -12.12 1.36 45.73
N LEU A 30 -12.19 1.28 47.07
CA LEU A 30 -13.17 2.03 47.88
C LEU A 30 -12.58 2.82 49.06
N ARG A 31 -11.30 2.63 49.39
CA ARG A 31 -10.67 3.21 50.58
C ARG A 31 -9.26 3.69 50.29
N ASP A 32 -8.86 4.77 50.94
CA ASP A 32 -7.49 5.25 50.92
C ASP A 32 -6.60 4.49 51.92
N PRO A 33 -5.27 4.42 51.69
CA PRO A 33 -4.53 5.02 50.55
C PRO A 33 -4.58 4.18 49.25
N GLY A 34 -5.26 3.03 49.25
CA GLY A 34 -5.29 2.12 48.10
C GLY A 34 -5.97 2.75 46.86
N LEU A 35 -7.11 3.41 47.07
CA LEU A 35 -7.85 4.14 46.05
C LEU A 35 -7.01 5.26 45.42
N SER A 36 -6.42 6.15 46.22
CA SER A 36 -5.54 7.20 45.71
C SER A 36 -4.36 6.67 44.90
N LYS A 37 -3.75 5.54 45.29
CA LYS A 37 -2.66 4.91 44.51
C LYS A 37 -3.12 4.39 43.15
N MET A 38 -4.29 3.73 43.09
CA MET A 38 -4.86 3.26 41.82
C MET A 38 -5.25 4.41 40.90
N LEU A 39 -5.79 5.50 41.48
CA LEU A 39 -6.16 6.69 40.72
C LEU A 39 -4.95 7.44 40.19
N ALA A 40 -3.87 7.59 40.97
CA ALA A 40 -2.64 8.24 40.53
C ALA A 40 -2.12 7.63 39.22
N VAL A 41 -1.94 6.30 39.16
CA VAL A 41 -1.49 5.59 37.94
C VAL A 41 -2.43 5.83 36.74
N THR A 42 -3.74 5.97 37.00
CA THR A 42 -4.73 6.24 35.94
C THR A 42 -4.69 7.70 35.47
N ILE A 43 -4.43 8.63 36.39
CA ILE A 43 -4.27 10.07 36.13
C ILE A 43 -2.97 10.32 35.37
N ASP A 44 -1.86 9.72 35.77
CA ASP A 44 -0.57 9.81 35.08
C ASP A 44 -0.74 9.38 33.59
N ALA A 45 -1.42 8.26 33.35
CA ALA A 45 -1.74 7.79 32.00
C ALA A 45 -2.68 8.74 31.22
N PHE A 46 -3.60 9.44 31.91
CA PHE A 46 -4.46 10.47 31.30
C PHE A 46 -3.66 11.72 30.94
N GLU A 47 -2.78 12.19 31.83
CA GLU A 47 -1.93 13.37 31.61
C GLU A 47 -0.97 13.17 30.42
N GLU A 48 -0.41 11.97 30.27
CA GLU A 48 0.45 11.60 29.13
C GLU A 48 -0.33 11.41 27.82
N SER A 49 -1.48 10.74 27.86
CA SER A 49 -2.13 10.24 26.64
C SER A 49 -3.25 11.11 26.08
N ILE A 50 -4.04 11.80 26.90
CA ILE A 50 -5.18 12.62 26.44
C ILE A 50 -4.78 13.72 25.42
N PRO A 51 -3.58 14.35 25.50
CA PRO A 51 -3.05 15.23 24.45
C PRO A 51 -2.90 14.62 23.04
N ASN A 52 -2.96 13.29 22.96
CA ASN A 52 -2.77 12.45 21.78
C ASN A 52 -4.02 11.61 21.43
N LEU A 53 -5.22 12.03 21.86
CA LEU A 53 -6.51 11.39 21.53
C LEU A 53 -6.65 11.06 20.03
N VAL A 54 -6.29 12.01 19.16
CA VAL A 54 -6.19 11.81 17.70
C VAL A 54 -4.82 12.26 17.19
N SER A 55 -4.28 11.51 16.23
CA SER A 55 -2.96 11.69 15.61
C SER A 55 -2.96 12.66 14.43
N PHE A 56 -4.14 12.93 13.85
CA PHE A 56 -4.30 13.59 12.55
C PHE A 56 -3.56 12.89 11.39
N ALA A 57 -3.26 11.59 11.53
CA ALA A 57 -2.66 10.79 10.48
C ALA A 57 -3.71 10.28 9.47
N SER A 58 -3.48 10.55 8.18
CA SER A 58 -4.34 10.06 7.09
C SER A 58 -4.10 8.60 6.72
N SER A 59 -2.92 8.05 7.03
CA SER A 59 -2.60 6.65 6.82
C SER A 59 -2.91 5.83 8.08
N PRO A 60 -3.59 4.67 7.96
CA PRO A 60 -3.81 3.74 9.09
C PRO A 60 -2.52 3.32 9.81
N ALA A 61 -1.37 3.36 9.14
CA ALA A 61 -0.07 3.07 9.75
C ALA A 61 0.33 4.11 10.82
N GLY A 62 -0.03 5.38 10.62
CA GLY A 62 0.23 6.48 11.57
C GLY A 62 -0.88 6.66 12.62
N GLN A 63 -2.04 6.04 12.43
CA GLN A 63 -3.16 6.08 13.38
C GLN A 63 -2.93 5.15 14.57
N SER A 64 -3.42 5.56 15.74
CA SER A 64 -3.43 4.76 16.96
C SER A 64 -4.36 3.54 16.87
N PRO A 65 -4.25 2.55 17.78
CA PRO A 65 -5.17 1.40 17.80
C PRO A 65 -6.65 1.78 17.95
N TRP A 66 -6.97 2.84 18.71
CA TRP A 66 -8.35 3.31 18.90
C TRP A 66 -8.88 4.16 17.74
N GLU A 67 -8.02 4.87 17.00
CA GLU A 67 -8.40 5.59 15.77
C GLU A 67 -8.76 4.64 14.62
N ARG A 68 -7.99 3.55 14.45
CA ARG A 68 -8.24 2.55 13.39
C ARG A 68 -9.62 1.90 13.48
N VAL A 69 -10.19 1.83 14.68
CA VAL A 69 -11.53 1.26 14.93
C VAL A 69 -12.63 2.32 15.05
N SER A 70 -12.29 3.62 14.98
CA SER A 70 -13.25 4.73 14.99
C SER A 70 -13.54 5.31 13.59
N ASN A 71 -13.11 4.63 12.52
CA ASN A 71 -13.23 5.10 11.12
C ASN A 71 -12.71 6.55 10.98
N ALA A 72 -11.50 6.78 11.50
CA ALA A 72 -10.86 8.09 11.53
C ALA A 72 -10.39 8.54 10.14
N ASN A 73 -10.94 9.65 9.65
CA ASN A 73 -10.57 10.29 8.38
C ASN A 73 -10.08 11.72 8.65
N VAL A 74 -8.90 12.06 8.13
CA VAL A 74 -8.39 13.44 8.20
C VAL A 74 -9.15 14.29 7.20
N TRP A 75 -9.75 15.36 7.69
CA TRP A 75 -10.44 16.36 6.91
C TRP A 75 -9.69 17.70 7.02
N ARG A 76 -9.62 18.44 5.92
CA ARG A 76 -9.00 19.77 5.86
C ARG A 76 -10.06 20.75 5.37
N GLY A 77 -10.33 21.79 6.15
CA GLY A 77 -11.31 22.81 5.78
C GLY A 77 -10.89 23.60 4.54
N SER A 78 -11.86 24.22 3.87
CA SER A 78 -11.55 25.28 2.91
C SER A 78 -11.23 26.57 3.66
N LYS A 79 -10.28 27.37 3.16
CA LYS A 79 -9.98 28.69 3.74
C LYS A 79 -11.10 29.71 3.55
N GLU A 80 -12.03 29.44 2.64
CA GLU A 80 -13.13 30.34 2.27
C GLU A 80 -14.31 30.27 3.25
N THR A 81 -14.43 29.18 4.01
CA THR A 81 -15.60 28.86 4.86
C THR A 81 -15.39 29.16 6.35
N GLY A 82 -14.18 29.57 6.76
CA GLY A 82 -13.83 29.77 8.17
C GLY A 82 -13.62 28.46 8.96
N GLU A 83 -13.52 27.34 8.24
CA GLU A 83 -13.37 25.99 8.81
C GLU A 83 -11.93 25.75 9.33
N PRO A 84 -11.73 24.86 10.33
CA PRO A 84 -10.40 24.59 10.88
C PRO A 84 -9.45 23.94 9.87
N ASP A 85 -8.19 24.40 9.84
CA ASP A 85 -7.13 23.95 8.89
C ASP A 85 -7.01 22.42 8.79
N VAL A 86 -7.14 21.72 9.93
CA VAL A 86 -7.15 20.25 10.02
C VAL A 86 -8.11 19.81 11.14
N ALA A 87 -9.03 18.90 10.83
CA ALA A 87 -9.87 18.18 11.78
C ALA A 87 -9.79 16.67 11.53
N MET A 88 -10.12 15.86 12.55
CA MET A 88 -10.30 14.41 12.39
C MET A 88 -11.78 14.06 12.47
N GLU A 89 -12.37 13.53 11.40
CA GLU A 89 -13.74 13.03 11.42
C GLU A 89 -13.75 11.58 11.93
N THR A 90 -14.37 11.34 13.09
CA THR A 90 -14.39 10.03 13.77
C THR A 90 -15.80 9.61 14.18
N SER A 91 -15.95 8.32 14.42
CA SER A 91 -17.08 7.72 15.12
C SER A 91 -16.84 7.89 16.63
N LEU A 92 -17.59 8.77 17.29
CA LEU A 92 -17.31 9.26 18.64
C LEU A 92 -17.36 8.16 19.71
N PHE A 93 -18.32 7.23 19.61
CA PHE A 93 -18.47 6.12 20.55
C PHE A 93 -17.26 5.17 20.55
N PRO A 94 -16.84 4.56 19.42
CA PRO A 94 -15.65 3.73 19.41
C PRO A 94 -14.38 4.54 19.74
N LEU A 95 -14.27 5.82 19.36
CA LEU A 95 -13.11 6.64 19.75
C LEU A 95 -12.96 6.69 21.28
N LEU A 96 -13.95 7.23 21.99
CA LEU A 96 -13.87 7.44 23.43
C LEU A 96 -13.83 6.11 24.22
N ARG A 97 -14.62 5.12 23.81
CA ARG A 97 -14.68 3.81 24.50
C ARG A 97 -13.38 3.02 24.34
N ASN A 98 -12.80 2.99 23.14
CA ASN A 98 -11.51 2.31 22.96
C ASN A 98 -10.39 3.07 23.67
N PHE A 99 -10.37 4.39 23.60
CA PHE A 99 -9.33 5.19 24.22
C PHE A 99 -9.27 5.00 25.74
N LEU A 100 -10.39 5.24 26.47
CA LEU A 100 -10.41 5.00 27.92
C LEU A 100 -10.07 3.54 28.27
N GLY A 101 -10.56 2.56 27.50
CA GLY A 101 -10.22 1.15 27.74
C GLY A 101 -8.71 0.84 27.65
N HIS A 102 -7.99 1.50 26.73
CA HIS A 102 -6.53 1.35 26.60
C HIS A 102 -5.75 2.04 27.72
N LEU A 103 -6.25 3.16 28.28
CA LEU A 103 -5.59 3.86 29.40
C LEU A 103 -5.89 3.21 30.75
N ALA A 104 -7.14 2.77 30.97
CA ALA A 104 -7.57 2.16 32.23
C ALA A 104 -7.02 0.75 32.43
N THR A 105 -6.92 -0.07 31.37
CA THR A 105 -6.57 -1.49 31.54
C THR A 105 -5.15 -1.76 32.07
N PRO A 106 -4.09 -1.05 31.63
CA PRO A 106 -2.76 -1.16 32.21
C PRO A 106 -2.71 -0.89 33.73
N SER A 107 -3.53 0.04 34.26
CA SER A 107 -3.53 0.37 35.70
C SER A 107 -3.90 -0.82 36.60
N ILE A 108 -4.61 -1.81 36.05
CA ILE A 108 -4.97 -3.06 36.75
C ILE A 108 -4.11 -4.25 36.26
N MET A 109 -3.90 -4.41 34.95
CA MET A 109 -3.30 -5.63 34.38
C MET A 109 -1.82 -5.51 33.97
N GLY A 110 -1.24 -4.31 33.99
CA GLY A 110 0.07 -4.02 33.42
C GLY A 110 0.04 -3.77 31.91
N GLN A 111 1.03 -3.06 31.41
CA GLN A 111 1.20 -2.70 30.01
C GLN A 111 1.60 -3.92 29.17
N ASP A 112 2.45 -4.82 29.70
CA ASP A 112 2.82 -6.06 29.01
C ASP A 112 1.59 -6.96 28.72
N PHE A 113 0.56 -6.94 29.57
CA PHE A 113 -0.70 -7.64 29.30
C PHE A 113 -1.43 -7.11 28.05
N MET A 114 -1.45 -5.79 27.86
CA MET A 114 -2.02 -5.15 26.66
C MET A 114 -1.14 -5.38 25.43
N ASN A 115 0.19 -5.31 25.58
CA ASN A 115 1.16 -5.52 24.50
C ASN A 115 1.09 -6.96 23.96
N ASN A 116 1.00 -7.96 24.86
CA ASN A 116 0.87 -9.37 24.49
C ASN A 116 -0.48 -9.70 23.87
N TYR A 117 -1.55 -8.97 24.25
CA TYR A 117 -2.91 -9.23 23.80
C TYR A 117 -3.62 -7.97 23.24
N PRO A 118 -3.20 -7.44 22.07
CA PRO A 118 -3.76 -6.19 21.53
C PRO A 118 -5.29 -6.20 21.30
N GLU A 119 -5.90 -7.38 21.06
CA GLU A 119 -7.36 -7.52 20.90
C GLU A 119 -8.13 -7.74 22.22
N VAL A 120 -7.49 -7.67 23.39
CA VAL A 120 -8.11 -8.08 24.67
C VAL A 120 -9.37 -7.29 25.01
N LEU A 121 -9.39 -5.97 24.75
CA LEU A 121 -10.57 -5.14 24.94
C LEU A 121 -11.72 -5.55 24.01
N GLN A 122 -11.41 -5.88 22.76
CA GLN A 122 -12.40 -6.38 21.80
C GLN A 122 -13.00 -7.71 22.25
N ASP A 123 -12.22 -8.56 22.92
CA ASP A 123 -12.74 -9.75 23.58
C ASP A 123 -13.59 -9.44 24.83
N VAL A 124 -13.20 -8.48 25.67
CA VAL A 124 -14.00 -8.05 26.83
C VAL A 124 -15.38 -7.55 26.39
N TRP A 125 -15.48 -6.76 25.32
CA TRP A 125 -16.78 -6.31 24.79
C TRP A 125 -17.54 -7.42 24.06
N ASN A 126 -16.87 -8.34 23.35
CA ASN A 126 -17.53 -9.51 22.78
C ASN A 126 -18.13 -10.42 23.86
N LEU A 127 -17.48 -10.53 25.03
CA LEU A 127 -18.01 -11.19 26.22
C LEU A 127 -19.23 -10.44 26.76
N ASP A 128 -19.14 -9.11 26.94
CA ASP A 128 -20.25 -8.28 27.43
C ASP A 128 -21.53 -8.40 26.58
N TYR A 129 -21.39 -8.25 25.26
CA TYR A 129 -22.50 -8.34 24.30
C TYR A 129 -23.26 -9.68 24.32
N GLY A 130 -22.64 -10.75 24.80
CA GLY A 130 -23.28 -12.06 24.96
C GLY A 130 -23.49 -12.48 26.42
N LEU A 131 -23.15 -11.62 27.39
CA LEU A 131 -23.10 -11.97 28.81
C LEU A 131 -24.46 -12.45 29.34
N MET A 132 -25.55 -11.79 28.93
CA MET A 132 -26.91 -12.18 29.34
C MET A 132 -27.30 -13.57 28.82
N TYR A 133 -26.85 -13.98 27.64
CA TYR A 133 -27.06 -15.34 27.14
C TYR A 133 -26.23 -16.39 27.91
N LEU A 134 -25.02 -16.02 28.37
CA LEU A 134 -24.17 -16.85 29.22
C LEU A 134 -24.73 -16.98 30.65
N ILE A 135 -25.30 -15.89 31.21
CA ILE A 135 -25.99 -15.87 32.51
C ILE A 135 -27.26 -16.74 32.45
N ALA A 136 -28.05 -16.63 31.37
CA ALA A 136 -29.21 -17.48 31.12
C ALA A 136 -28.86 -18.95 30.85
N GLY A 137 -27.58 -19.31 30.71
CA GLY A 137 -27.13 -20.67 30.51
C GLY A 137 -27.48 -21.26 29.15
N LEU A 138 -27.67 -20.43 28.12
CA LEU A 138 -28.10 -20.90 26.80
C LEU A 138 -27.07 -21.85 26.15
N PRO A 139 -27.50 -23.00 25.58
CA PRO A 139 -26.58 -23.93 24.92
C PRO A 139 -25.90 -23.36 23.67
N LEU A 140 -24.58 -23.60 23.54
CA LEU A 140 -23.77 -23.09 22.42
C LEU A 140 -24.17 -23.61 21.03
N TRP A 141 -24.91 -24.73 20.97
CA TRP A 141 -25.45 -25.25 19.71
C TRP A 141 -26.56 -24.37 19.13
N LEU A 142 -27.20 -23.51 19.92
CA LEU A 142 -28.16 -22.54 19.41
C LEU A 142 -27.51 -21.62 18.35
N PRO A 143 -28.22 -21.22 17.28
CA PRO A 143 -27.67 -20.45 16.17
C PRO A 143 -27.56 -18.94 16.49
N ILE A 144 -27.19 -18.58 17.72
CA ILE A 144 -27.06 -17.20 18.21
C ILE A 144 -25.59 -16.75 18.05
N PRO A 145 -25.25 -15.85 17.11
CA PRO A 145 -23.84 -15.51 16.82
C PRO A 145 -23.13 -14.77 17.96
N THR A 146 -23.88 -13.96 18.73
CA THR A 146 -23.37 -13.21 19.90
C THR A 146 -22.97 -14.15 21.04
N LEU A 147 -23.83 -15.10 21.41
CA LEU A 147 -23.53 -16.17 22.39
C LEU A 147 -22.24 -16.93 22.02
N ARG A 148 -22.10 -17.35 20.76
CA ARG A 148 -20.91 -18.09 20.30
C ARG A 148 -19.64 -17.23 20.29
N ARG A 149 -19.74 -15.93 19.98
CA ARG A 149 -18.62 -14.98 20.08
C ARG A 149 -18.21 -14.77 21.53
N ALA A 150 -19.16 -14.47 22.41
CA ALA A 150 -18.92 -14.29 23.85
C ALA A 150 -18.30 -15.53 24.50
N ALA A 151 -18.76 -16.73 24.17
CA ALA A 151 -18.20 -17.97 24.70
C ALA A 151 -16.73 -18.19 24.30
N ARG A 152 -16.35 -17.84 23.07
CA ARG A 152 -14.95 -17.91 22.57
C ARG A 152 -14.07 -16.81 23.15
N ALA A 153 -14.58 -15.57 23.23
CA ALA A 153 -13.87 -14.46 23.86
C ALA A 153 -13.58 -14.78 25.34
N ARG A 154 -14.58 -15.28 26.07
CA ARG A 154 -14.42 -15.79 27.45
C ARG A 154 -13.32 -16.83 27.60
N GLU A 155 -13.21 -17.76 26.66
CA GLU A 155 -12.17 -18.81 26.69
C GLU A 155 -10.77 -18.22 26.49
N ARG A 156 -10.61 -17.31 25.53
CA ARG A 156 -9.35 -16.55 25.32
C ARG A 156 -8.98 -15.71 26.53
N LEU A 157 -9.93 -14.94 27.08
CA LEU A 157 -9.71 -14.06 28.24
C LEU A 157 -9.27 -14.85 29.48
N ASN A 158 -9.89 -15.99 29.77
CA ASN A 158 -9.45 -16.85 30.88
C ASN A 158 -8.04 -17.41 30.64
N ARG A 159 -7.69 -17.76 29.39
CA ARG A 159 -6.33 -18.23 29.05
C ARG A 159 -5.29 -17.12 29.27
N GLN A 160 -5.57 -15.91 28.77
CA GLN A 160 -4.70 -14.73 28.91
C GLN A 160 -4.46 -14.37 30.38
N ILE A 161 -5.51 -14.41 31.21
CA ILE A 161 -5.41 -14.18 32.67
C ILE A 161 -4.68 -15.33 33.37
N THR A 162 -4.85 -16.57 32.90
CA THR A 162 -4.06 -17.72 33.38
C THR A 162 -2.57 -17.54 33.07
N GLU A 163 -2.22 -17.00 31.91
CA GLU A 163 -0.85 -16.72 31.48
C GLU A 163 -0.21 -15.61 32.33
N LEU A 164 -0.91 -14.49 32.57
CA LEU A 164 -0.49 -13.45 33.52
C LEU A 164 -0.26 -14.02 34.94
N HIS A 165 -1.18 -14.86 35.44
CA HIS A 165 -1.02 -15.48 36.76
C HIS A 165 0.14 -16.47 36.85
N ARG A 166 0.50 -17.16 35.75
CA ARG A 166 1.70 -18.02 35.70
C ARG A 166 2.97 -17.19 35.71
N ALA A 167 3.02 -16.10 34.94
CA ALA A 167 4.14 -15.17 34.93
C ALA A 167 4.40 -14.59 36.33
N MET A 168 3.34 -14.18 37.04
CA MET A 168 3.45 -13.71 38.42
C MET A 168 3.86 -14.82 39.42
N ASP A 169 3.37 -16.07 39.27
CA ASP A 169 3.84 -17.19 40.11
C ASP A 169 5.37 -17.37 39.96
N ILE A 170 5.85 -17.43 38.71
CA ILE A 170 7.27 -17.60 38.38
C ILE A 170 8.11 -16.45 38.94
N ALA A 171 7.66 -15.21 38.79
CA ALA A 171 8.38 -14.04 39.29
C ALA A 171 8.41 -13.97 40.83
N GLU A 172 7.32 -14.33 41.51
CA GLU A 172 7.32 -14.46 42.98
C GLU A 172 8.12 -15.68 43.48
N ASP A 173 8.33 -16.70 42.64
CA ASP A 173 9.27 -17.82 42.88
C ASP A 173 10.75 -17.47 42.59
N GLY A 174 11.03 -16.26 42.09
CA GLY A 174 12.38 -15.80 41.75
C GLY A 174 12.91 -16.31 40.39
N GLY A 175 12.04 -16.90 39.56
CA GLY A 175 12.36 -17.28 38.18
C GLY A 175 12.15 -16.14 37.17
N ASP A 176 12.71 -16.31 35.97
CA ASP A 176 12.43 -15.41 34.83
C ASP A 176 11.06 -15.75 34.21
N PRO A 177 10.07 -14.83 34.24
CA PRO A 177 8.75 -15.04 33.63
C PRO A 177 8.77 -15.00 32.09
N GLY A 178 9.92 -14.66 31.48
CA GLY A 178 10.17 -14.70 30.05
C GLY A 178 9.98 -13.34 29.35
N LYS A 179 10.45 -13.26 28.10
CA LYS A 179 10.52 -12.02 27.30
C LYS A 179 9.17 -11.30 27.10
N GLU A 180 8.06 -12.03 27.19
CA GLU A 180 6.69 -11.49 27.08
C GLU A 180 6.23 -10.77 28.35
N TRP A 181 6.81 -11.07 29.51
CA TRP A 181 6.43 -10.52 30.81
C TRP A 181 7.62 -9.84 31.49
N ARG A 182 8.31 -8.97 30.75
CA ARG A 182 9.57 -8.35 31.20
C ARG A 182 9.34 -7.31 32.29
N ASP A 183 8.19 -6.64 32.28
CA ASP A 183 7.77 -5.80 33.39
C ASP A 183 6.46 -6.29 34.00
N LEU A 184 6.56 -6.77 35.24
CA LEU A 184 5.42 -7.08 36.10
C LEU A 184 5.29 -6.05 37.23
N ARG A 185 6.12 -4.99 37.27
CA ARG A 185 6.14 -3.97 38.34
C ARG A 185 5.00 -2.98 38.21
N ASP A 186 4.53 -2.74 36.99
CA ASP A 186 3.39 -1.90 36.63
C ASP A 186 2.01 -2.54 36.93
N VAL A 187 1.91 -3.88 36.93
CA VAL A 187 0.67 -4.63 37.22
C VAL A 187 0.00 -4.11 38.49
N GLY A 188 -1.28 -3.72 38.41
CA GLY A 188 -1.98 -3.01 39.47
C GLY A 188 -1.96 -3.74 40.82
N LEU A 189 -1.83 -2.98 41.91
CA LEU A 189 -1.79 -3.52 43.27
C LEU A 189 -2.99 -4.41 43.59
N VAL A 190 -4.17 -4.09 43.05
CA VAL A 190 -5.38 -4.91 43.23
C VAL A 190 -5.24 -6.32 42.62
N ILE A 191 -4.49 -6.50 41.52
CA ILE A 191 -4.23 -7.83 40.92
C ILE A 191 -3.11 -8.54 41.67
N LYS A 192 -2.01 -7.86 42.01
CA LYS A 192 -0.91 -8.44 42.79
C LYS A 192 -1.38 -9.01 44.13
N GLU A 193 -2.20 -8.26 44.85
CA GLU A 193 -2.71 -8.69 46.16
C GLU A 193 -3.76 -9.80 46.05
N ARG A 194 -4.58 -9.81 44.98
CA ARG A 194 -5.48 -10.94 44.68
C ARG A 194 -4.70 -12.19 44.30
N HIS A 195 -3.65 -12.06 43.52
CA HIS A 195 -2.75 -13.16 43.15
C HIS A 195 -2.14 -13.82 44.39
N ARG A 196 -1.65 -13.02 45.36
CA ARG A 196 -1.15 -13.52 46.65
C ARG A 196 -2.22 -14.26 47.46
N VAL A 197 -3.47 -13.77 47.47
CA VAL A 197 -4.60 -14.49 48.10
C VAL A 197 -4.90 -15.81 47.36
N TRP A 198 -4.91 -15.82 46.02
CA TRP A 198 -5.08 -17.06 45.27
C TRP A 198 -3.96 -18.07 45.55
N ARG A 199 -2.72 -17.59 45.70
CA ARG A 199 -1.52 -18.38 45.99
C ARG A 199 -1.52 -18.93 47.42
N SER A 200 -1.90 -18.14 48.43
CA SER A 200 -1.98 -18.60 49.83
C SER A 200 -3.03 -19.70 50.02
N HIS A 201 -4.14 -19.61 49.30
CA HIS A 201 -5.17 -20.66 49.23
C HIS A 201 -4.84 -21.80 48.26
N LYS A 202 -3.61 -21.84 47.71
CA LYS A 202 -3.08 -22.88 46.80
C LYS A 202 -3.94 -23.12 45.54
N ILE A 203 -4.59 -22.06 45.04
CA ILE A 203 -5.43 -22.12 43.84
C ILE A 203 -4.55 -22.03 42.58
N PRO A 204 -4.59 -23.02 41.67
CA PRO A 204 -3.76 -23.00 40.46
C PRO A 204 -4.23 -21.90 39.49
N PRO A 205 -3.33 -21.31 38.66
CA PRO A 205 -3.63 -20.19 37.76
C PRO A 205 -4.93 -20.30 36.96
N HIS A 206 -5.21 -21.46 36.38
CA HIS A 206 -6.40 -21.69 35.55
C HIS A 206 -7.73 -21.70 36.32
N LEU A 207 -7.69 -21.63 37.66
CA LEU A 207 -8.84 -21.48 38.55
C LEU A 207 -8.88 -20.11 39.27
N ARG A 208 -7.98 -19.18 38.95
CA ARG A 208 -7.95 -17.83 39.54
C ARG A 208 -8.94 -16.93 38.80
N ALA A 209 -10.10 -16.70 39.41
CA ALA A 209 -11.27 -16.11 38.78
C ALA A 209 -11.22 -14.56 38.73
N ASP A 210 -10.24 -14.00 38.01
CA ASP A 210 -10.01 -12.54 37.92
C ASP A 210 -10.57 -11.88 36.63
N LEU A 211 -11.04 -12.67 35.66
CA LEU A 211 -11.86 -12.18 34.52
C LEU A 211 -13.04 -11.27 34.90
N PRO A 212 -13.79 -11.52 35.99
CA PRO A 212 -14.87 -10.63 36.43
C PRO A 212 -14.39 -9.21 36.73
N LEU A 213 -13.14 -9.02 37.18
CA LEU A 213 -12.58 -7.71 37.49
C LEU A 213 -12.21 -6.95 36.21
N LEU A 214 -11.56 -7.63 35.25
CA LEU A 214 -11.24 -7.08 33.93
C LEU A 214 -12.49 -6.60 33.18
N TRP A 215 -13.54 -7.41 33.22
CA TRP A 215 -14.83 -7.06 32.63
C TRP A 215 -15.52 -5.91 33.39
N ALA A 216 -15.56 -5.94 34.72
CA ALA A 216 -16.27 -4.93 35.51
C ALA A 216 -15.69 -3.51 35.34
N MET A 217 -14.37 -3.38 35.14
CA MET A 217 -13.70 -2.12 34.80
C MET A 217 -14.14 -1.60 33.42
N ASN A 218 -14.05 -2.44 32.39
CA ASN A 218 -14.20 -2.01 30.99
C ASN A 218 -15.63 -2.00 30.44
N ALA A 219 -16.60 -2.65 31.10
CA ALA A 219 -17.96 -2.79 30.56
C ALA A 219 -18.76 -1.48 30.60
N ASN A 220 -18.63 -0.71 31.68
CA ASN A 220 -19.50 0.43 31.96
C ASN A 220 -18.80 1.78 31.78
N ALA A 221 -17.69 2.05 32.47
CA ALA A 221 -17.07 3.38 32.48
C ALA A 221 -16.64 3.88 31.08
N PRO A 222 -15.99 3.07 30.22
CA PRO A 222 -15.69 3.45 28.84
C PRO A 222 -16.93 3.72 27.97
N SER A 223 -18.06 3.09 28.26
CA SER A 223 -19.32 3.37 27.54
C SER A 223 -20.01 4.62 28.08
N LEU A 224 -19.84 4.91 29.37
CA LEU A 224 -20.44 6.05 30.06
C LEU A 224 -19.79 7.38 29.66
N THR A 225 -18.46 7.44 29.51
CA THR A 225 -17.77 8.67 29.07
C THR A 225 -18.31 9.22 27.76
N PHE A 226 -18.59 8.34 26.79
CA PHE A 226 -19.27 8.72 25.54
C PHE A 226 -20.62 9.41 25.79
N TRP A 227 -21.48 8.82 26.62
CA TRP A 227 -22.79 9.42 26.90
C TRP A 227 -22.66 10.73 27.66
N VAL A 228 -21.80 10.83 28.68
CA VAL A 228 -21.60 12.08 29.44
C VAL A 228 -21.13 13.19 28.49
N ILE A 229 -20.13 12.91 27.65
CA ILE A 229 -19.59 13.87 26.67
C ILE A 229 -20.67 14.26 25.65
N LEU A 230 -21.39 13.30 25.06
CA LEU A 230 -22.46 13.59 24.08
C LEU A 230 -23.59 14.43 24.69
N ARG A 231 -24.04 14.11 25.91
CA ARG A 231 -25.08 14.87 26.63
C ARG A 231 -24.63 16.31 26.89
N ILE A 232 -23.37 16.52 27.30
CA ILE A 232 -22.82 17.87 27.49
C ILE A 232 -22.72 18.61 26.14
N LEU A 233 -22.18 17.98 25.09
CA LEU A 233 -22.04 18.59 23.76
C LEU A 233 -23.38 18.97 23.11
N THR A 234 -24.49 18.30 23.45
CA THR A 234 -25.83 18.69 22.94
C THR A 234 -26.33 20.05 23.44
N ASN A 235 -25.70 20.64 24.47
CA ASN A 235 -26.04 21.97 24.98
C ASN A 235 -24.78 22.86 25.10
N PRO A 236 -24.53 23.80 24.15
CA PRO A 236 -23.36 24.67 24.19
C PRO A 236 -23.19 25.47 25.48
N SER A 237 -24.28 25.96 26.09
CA SER A 237 -24.21 26.69 27.37
C SER A 237 -23.76 25.82 28.54
N LEU A 238 -24.03 24.50 28.48
CA LEU A 238 -23.54 23.53 29.45
C LEU A 238 -22.05 23.24 29.26
N VAL A 239 -21.57 23.19 28.00
CA VAL A 239 -20.13 23.08 27.69
C VAL A 239 -19.37 24.26 28.29
N GLU A 240 -19.85 25.49 28.12
CA GLU A 240 -19.22 26.70 28.67
C GLU A 240 -19.20 26.70 30.20
N ARG A 241 -20.35 26.42 30.86
CA ARG A 241 -20.44 26.32 32.33
C ARG A 241 -19.48 25.27 32.88
N ILE A 242 -19.40 24.09 32.27
CA ILE A 242 -18.50 23.01 32.70
C ILE A 242 -17.03 23.39 32.44
N ARG A 243 -16.70 24.03 31.30
CA ARG A 243 -15.34 24.52 31.04
C ARG A 243 -14.88 25.55 32.07
N ALA A 244 -15.75 26.45 32.50
CA ALA A 244 -15.46 27.41 33.57
C ALA A 244 -15.26 26.71 34.92
N GLU A 245 -16.10 25.71 35.24
CA GLU A 245 -16.02 24.93 36.48
C GLU A 245 -14.73 24.09 36.60
N ILE A 246 -14.29 23.43 35.53
CA ILE A 246 -13.13 22.53 35.56
C ILE A 246 -11.78 23.25 35.43
N ALA A 247 -11.75 24.49 34.92
CA ALA A 247 -10.51 25.22 34.63
C ALA A 247 -9.52 25.35 35.81
N PRO A 248 -9.94 25.53 37.08
CA PRO A 248 -9.02 25.54 38.23
C PRO A 248 -8.40 24.17 38.54
N HIS A 249 -8.97 23.09 38.03
CA HIS A 249 -8.66 21.71 38.39
C HIS A 249 -8.06 20.88 37.26
N VAL A 250 -8.24 21.30 36.01
CA VAL A 250 -7.61 20.71 34.82
C VAL A 250 -6.81 21.80 34.12
N GLN A 251 -5.51 21.86 34.44
CA GLN A 251 -4.61 22.84 33.88
C GLN A 251 -4.01 22.31 32.58
N VAL A 252 -4.35 22.95 31.46
CA VAL A 252 -3.67 22.75 30.19
C VAL A 252 -2.50 23.73 30.14
N SER A 253 -1.29 23.20 30.00
CA SER A 253 -0.09 23.98 29.77
C SER A 253 0.47 23.63 28.39
N GLN A 254 0.93 24.63 27.65
CA GLN A 254 1.65 24.42 26.41
C GLN A 254 3.14 24.59 26.72
N PRO A 255 3.92 23.50 26.84
CA PRO A 255 5.33 23.62 27.13
C PRO A 255 5.99 24.23 25.90
N HIS A 256 6.67 25.34 26.14
CA HIS A 256 7.64 25.88 25.20
C HIS A 256 9.00 25.34 25.63
N ILE A 257 9.48 24.35 24.89
CA ILE A 257 10.92 24.29 24.62
C ILE A 257 11.26 25.62 23.91
N GLY A 258 12.52 26.03 23.87
CA GLY A 258 12.95 26.98 22.84
C GLY A 258 12.59 26.48 21.42
N PHE A 259 13.06 27.18 20.40
CA PHE A 259 13.01 26.67 19.01
C PHE A 259 11.65 26.76 18.31
N GLY A 260 10.62 27.31 18.98
CA GLY A 260 9.27 27.39 18.42
C GLY A 260 8.58 26.01 18.30
N MET A 261 9.27 24.94 18.68
CA MET A 261 8.71 23.60 18.77
C MET A 261 7.76 23.52 19.96
N THR A 262 6.47 23.52 19.66
CA THR A 262 5.44 23.15 20.63
C THR A 262 5.56 21.67 20.95
N GLU A 263 5.89 21.32 22.20
CA GLU A 263 5.59 19.98 22.71
C GLU A 263 4.08 19.68 22.59
N PRO A 264 3.63 18.42 22.66
CA PRO A 264 2.25 18.13 22.98
C PRO A 264 1.83 18.90 24.26
N PRO A 265 0.62 19.49 24.31
CA PRO A 265 0.17 20.22 25.50
C PRO A 265 0.19 19.29 26.71
N ARG A 266 0.87 19.69 27.79
CA ARG A 266 0.91 18.94 29.04
C ARG A 266 -0.32 19.27 29.86
N LEU A 267 -1.04 18.21 30.22
CA LEU A 267 -2.22 18.26 31.06
C LEU A 267 -1.82 18.03 32.52
N LYS A 268 -2.48 18.71 33.46
CA LYS A 268 -2.33 18.45 34.90
C LYS A 268 -3.69 18.43 35.59
N ILE A 269 -3.99 17.34 36.29
CA ILE A 269 -5.33 17.00 36.80
C ILE A 269 -5.32 16.96 38.34
N SER A 270 -6.05 17.89 38.97
CA SER A 270 -6.34 17.85 40.39
C SER A 270 -7.57 16.98 40.68
N MET A 271 -7.36 15.68 40.88
CA MET A 271 -8.44 14.74 41.21
C MET A 271 -9.19 15.09 42.51
N ALA A 272 -8.49 15.69 43.48
CA ALA A 272 -9.12 16.20 44.70
C ALA A 272 -10.08 17.35 44.36
N GLY A 273 -9.62 18.32 43.54
CA GLY A 273 -10.42 19.43 43.06
C GLY A 273 -11.64 18.99 42.26
N LEU A 274 -11.46 18.10 41.28
CA LEU A 274 -12.58 17.57 40.47
C LEU A 274 -13.66 16.83 41.30
N ARG A 275 -13.32 16.30 42.48
CA ARG A 275 -14.28 15.60 43.35
C ARG A 275 -15.12 16.52 44.23
N THR A 276 -14.60 17.69 44.60
CA THR A 276 -15.22 18.61 45.57
C THR A 276 -15.58 19.98 44.99
N GLY A 277 -14.93 20.40 43.91
CA GLY A 277 -15.10 21.71 43.27
C GLY A 277 -15.82 21.67 41.92
N CYS A 278 -16.26 20.49 41.43
CA CYS A 278 -17.01 20.36 40.18
C CYS A 278 -18.40 19.72 40.35
N PRO A 279 -19.33 20.36 41.11
CA PRO A 279 -20.66 19.82 41.34
C PRO A 279 -21.51 19.70 40.06
N LEU A 280 -21.42 20.61 39.09
CA LEU A 280 -22.21 20.57 37.84
C LEU A 280 -21.78 19.40 36.94
N LEU A 281 -20.48 19.21 36.73
CA LEU A 281 -19.96 18.05 36.00
C LEU A 281 -20.39 16.73 36.69
N LYS A 282 -20.36 16.69 38.02
CA LYS A 282 -20.78 15.53 38.81
C LYS A 282 -22.30 15.29 38.77
N SER A 283 -23.11 16.34 38.73
CA SER A 283 -24.55 16.24 38.46
C SER A 283 -24.81 15.69 37.04
N CYS A 284 -24.10 16.18 36.03
CA CYS A 284 -24.19 15.66 34.65
C CYS A 284 -23.82 14.18 34.54
N TYR A 285 -22.81 13.74 35.29
CA TYR A 285 -22.42 12.32 35.41
C TYR A 285 -23.57 11.46 35.98
N PHE A 286 -24.23 11.91 37.05
CA PHE A 286 -25.36 11.17 37.63
C PHE A 286 -26.63 11.23 36.78
N GLU A 287 -26.90 12.33 36.07
CA GLU A 287 -28.01 12.42 35.12
C GLU A 287 -27.79 11.50 33.92
N THR A 288 -26.56 11.39 33.43
CA THR A 288 -26.21 10.41 32.40
C THR A 288 -26.43 8.98 32.92
N LEU A 289 -26.03 8.69 34.17
CA LEU A 289 -26.34 7.40 34.80
C LEU A 289 -27.84 7.16 35.06
N ARG A 290 -28.69 8.21 35.06
CA ARG A 290 -30.14 8.08 35.16
C ARG A 290 -30.78 7.76 33.80
N VAL A 291 -30.34 8.42 32.73
CA VAL A 291 -30.95 8.33 31.39
C VAL A 291 -30.34 7.20 30.53
N ASP A 292 -29.02 7.02 30.58
CA ASP A 292 -28.25 6.18 29.66
C ASP A 292 -27.77 4.84 30.29
N SER A 293 -28.25 4.51 31.48
CA SER A 293 -28.01 3.23 32.16
C SER A 293 -29.31 2.63 32.67
N ALA A 294 -29.48 1.32 32.50
CA ALA A 294 -30.71 0.60 32.84
C ALA A 294 -30.40 -0.67 33.65
N ALA A 295 -29.59 -0.53 34.70
CA ALA A 295 -29.16 -1.63 35.55
C ALA A 295 -30.35 -2.38 36.20
N TRP A 296 -30.19 -3.68 36.39
CA TRP A 296 -31.10 -4.51 37.20
C TRP A 296 -30.34 -5.37 38.20
N SER A 297 -31.01 -5.79 39.28
CA SER A 297 -30.48 -6.78 40.24
C SER A 297 -31.42 -7.97 40.34
N VAL A 298 -30.90 -9.17 40.06
CA VAL A 298 -31.62 -10.43 40.27
C VAL A 298 -31.14 -11.06 41.57
N LYS A 299 -32.07 -11.35 42.48
CA LYS A 299 -31.83 -12.06 43.75
C LYS A 299 -32.60 -13.38 43.74
N ARG A 300 -32.00 -14.44 44.28
CA ARG A 300 -32.74 -15.67 44.62
C ARG A 300 -33.09 -15.62 46.10
N VAL A 301 -34.36 -15.87 46.43
CA VAL A 301 -34.83 -15.98 47.81
C VAL A 301 -34.22 -17.22 48.45
N VAL A 302 -33.57 -17.05 49.61
CA VAL A 302 -32.89 -18.13 50.35
C VAL A 302 -33.61 -18.55 51.63
N LYS A 303 -34.58 -17.74 52.07
CA LYS A 303 -35.47 -17.97 53.20
C LYS A 303 -36.78 -17.22 52.91
N ASP A 304 -37.91 -17.82 53.24
CA ASP A 304 -39.24 -17.21 53.08
C ASP A 304 -39.34 -15.90 53.87
N PHE A 305 -39.91 -14.86 53.26
CA PHE A 305 -40.19 -13.58 53.91
C PHE A 305 -41.37 -12.85 53.24
N VAL A 306 -41.94 -11.87 53.94
CA VAL A 306 -43.00 -11.01 53.40
C VAL A 306 -42.42 -9.62 53.12
N LEU A 307 -42.63 -9.11 51.92
CA LEU A 307 -42.31 -7.75 51.51
C LEU A 307 -43.58 -6.89 51.54
N THR A 308 -43.60 -5.84 52.34
CA THR A 308 -44.73 -4.91 52.45
C THR A 308 -44.37 -3.55 51.84
N GLU A 309 -45.29 -2.94 51.11
CA GLU A 309 -45.14 -1.60 50.53
C GLU A 309 -45.02 -0.52 51.62
N ASP A 310 -44.18 0.49 51.37
CA ASP A 310 -44.12 1.70 52.20
C ASP A 310 -45.40 2.54 51.98
N GLU A 311 -45.81 3.30 52.99
CA GLU A 311 -47.01 4.14 52.97
C GLU A 311 -46.96 5.19 51.87
N LYS A 312 -45.75 5.69 51.56
CA LYS A 312 -45.50 6.69 50.51
C LYS A 312 -45.63 6.12 49.10
N ASP A 313 -45.42 4.81 48.93
CA ASP A 313 -45.42 4.14 47.63
C ASP A 313 -46.71 3.35 47.35
N ALA A 314 -47.55 3.12 48.38
CA ALA A 314 -48.78 2.35 48.32
C ALA A 314 -49.82 2.95 47.35
N ARG A 315 -50.02 2.32 46.19
CA ARG A 315 -51.04 2.75 45.21
C ARG A 315 -52.44 2.66 45.80
N GLY A 316 -53.03 3.81 46.11
CA GLY A 316 -54.36 3.96 46.71
C GLY A 316 -54.35 4.02 48.24
N GLY A 317 -53.21 4.31 48.88
CA GLY A 317 -53.10 4.46 50.34
C GLY A 317 -53.17 3.16 51.14
N THR A 318 -53.53 2.04 50.51
CA THR A 318 -53.56 0.71 51.15
C THR A 318 -52.26 -0.03 50.87
N LYS A 319 -51.46 -0.29 51.92
CA LYS A 319 -50.21 -1.06 51.82
C LYS A 319 -50.50 -2.49 51.39
N ARG A 320 -49.77 -3.00 50.39
CA ARG A 320 -49.83 -4.41 49.96
C ARG A 320 -48.67 -5.19 50.56
N SER A 321 -48.90 -6.47 50.80
CA SER A 321 -47.88 -7.42 51.26
C SER A 321 -47.75 -8.59 50.29
N PHE A 322 -46.53 -8.94 49.95
CA PHE A 322 -46.16 -10.00 49.02
C PHE A 322 -45.33 -11.06 49.75
N ALA A 323 -45.86 -12.28 49.89
CA ALA A 323 -45.13 -13.40 50.45
C ALA A 323 -44.20 -14.01 49.38
N LEU A 324 -42.89 -14.00 49.65
CA LEU A 324 -41.84 -14.46 48.75
C LEU A 324 -41.19 -15.73 49.31
N LYS A 325 -41.17 -16.80 48.52
CA LYS A 325 -40.79 -18.15 48.96
C LYS A 325 -39.37 -18.52 48.56
N THR A 326 -38.74 -19.38 49.36
CA THR A 326 -37.40 -19.91 49.11
C THR A 326 -37.32 -20.56 47.72
N GLY A 327 -36.32 -20.16 46.94
CA GLY A 327 -36.12 -20.61 45.56
C GLY A 327 -36.67 -19.67 44.48
N GLU A 328 -37.59 -18.75 44.83
CA GLU A 328 -38.09 -17.73 43.89
C GLU A 328 -37.00 -16.70 43.54
N TYR A 329 -37.23 -15.95 42.46
CA TYR A 329 -36.33 -14.91 41.97
C TYR A 329 -37.00 -13.54 41.98
N ILE A 330 -36.38 -12.58 42.66
CA ILE A 330 -36.77 -11.17 42.67
C ILE A 330 -35.92 -10.45 41.64
N ASN A 331 -36.56 -9.73 40.71
CA ASN A 331 -35.88 -8.81 39.80
C ASN A 331 -36.16 -7.37 40.23
N ILE A 332 -35.10 -6.59 40.43
CA ILE A 332 -35.15 -5.18 40.86
C ILE A 332 -34.62 -4.33 39.68
N PRO A 333 -35.49 -3.80 38.81
CA PRO A 333 -35.09 -2.99 37.66
C PRO A 333 -34.91 -1.52 38.06
N PHE A 334 -33.68 -1.10 38.34
CA PHE A 334 -33.38 0.29 38.72
C PHE A 334 -33.78 1.28 37.61
N GLY A 335 -33.64 0.87 36.34
CA GLY A 335 -34.05 1.67 35.18
C GLY A 335 -35.52 2.12 35.21
N LEU A 336 -36.45 1.30 35.73
CA LEU A 336 -37.87 1.71 35.82
C LEU A 336 -38.09 2.83 36.84
N HIS A 337 -37.34 2.82 37.95
CA HIS A 337 -37.36 3.91 38.93
C HIS A 337 -36.69 5.18 38.36
N GLN A 338 -35.61 5.02 37.58
CA GLN A 338 -34.88 6.12 36.95
C GLN A 338 -35.72 6.88 35.89
N SER A 339 -36.69 6.20 35.26
CA SER A 339 -37.66 6.77 34.31
C SER A 339 -39.02 7.12 34.93
N ASP A 340 -39.23 6.96 36.23
CA ASP A 340 -40.56 7.17 36.85
C ASP A 340 -40.78 8.66 37.20
N PRO A 341 -41.81 9.32 36.62
CA PRO A 341 -42.07 10.74 36.85
C PRO A 341 -42.44 11.10 38.30
N ARG A 342 -42.73 10.11 39.16
CA ARG A 342 -42.96 10.32 40.60
C ARG A 342 -41.69 10.67 41.37
N TYR A 343 -40.53 10.22 40.90
CA TYR A 343 -39.22 10.49 41.53
C TYR A 343 -38.37 11.47 40.71
N PHE A 344 -38.56 11.54 39.38
CA PHE A 344 -37.79 12.43 38.51
C PHE A 344 -38.71 13.20 37.56
N HIS A 345 -38.90 14.51 37.79
CA HIS A 345 -39.65 15.37 36.88
C HIS A 345 -39.05 15.38 35.46
N SER A 346 -39.89 15.31 34.43
CA SER A 346 -39.49 15.21 33.02
C SER A 346 -38.41 14.12 32.80
N PRO A 347 -38.72 12.84 33.08
CA PRO A 347 -37.71 11.79 33.19
C PRO A 347 -37.01 11.46 31.87
N GLU A 348 -37.68 11.65 30.73
CA GLU A 348 -37.10 11.42 29.39
C GLU A 348 -36.11 12.54 28.97
N SER A 349 -36.10 13.68 29.67
CA SER A 349 -35.21 14.81 29.40
C SER A 349 -33.93 14.74 30.24
N PHE A 350 -32.79 15.04 29.62
CA PHE A 350 -31.52 15.22 30.32
C PHE A 350 -31.46 16.63 30.91
N ILE A 351 -31.30 16.72 32.23
CA ILE A 351 -31.18 18.00 32.96
C ILE A 351 -29.85 17.96 33.74
N GLY A 352 -28.83 18.66 33.23
CA GLY A 352 -27.45 18.57 33.72
C GLY A 352 -27.26 19.01 35.18
N ASP A 353 -28.07 19.96 35.64
CA ASP A 353 -28.07 20.51 37.01
C ASP A 353 -29.14 19.89 37.93
N ARG A 354 -29.81 18.80 37.51
CA ARG A 354 -30.89 18.13 38.28
C ARG A 354 -30.53 17.82 39.74
N PHE A 355 -29.30 17.44 39.99
CA PHE A 355 -28.82 16.97 41.30
C PHE A 355 -28.10 18.06 42.10
N LEU A 356 -28.08 19.31 41.61
CA LEU A 356 -27.52 20.42 42.35
C LEU A 356 -28.47 20.87 43.47
N VAL A 357 -27.92 20.98 44.67
CA VAL A 357 -28.58 21.54 45.85
C VAL A 357 -27.64 22.54 46.51
N GLN A 358 -28.17 23.60 47.12
CA GLN A 358 -27.32 24.52 47.88
C GLN A 358 -26.98 23.91 49.24
N GLY A 359 -25.68 23.71 49.48
CA GLY A 359 -25.12 23.28 50.75
C GLY A 359 -25.23 24.34 51.85
N ALA A 360 -24.95 23.94 53.09
CA ALA A 360 -25.08 24.82 54.26
C ALA A 360 -24.11 26.01 54.28
N ASP A 361 -23.05 25.97 53.46
CA ASP A 361 -22.08 27.05 53.27
C ASP A 361 -22.36 27.90 52.01
N GLY A 362 -23.51 27.69 51.35
CA GLY A 362 -23.94 28.40 50.15
C GLY A 362 -23.28 27.93 48.85
N LYS A 363 -22.46 26.88 48.87
CA LYS A 363 -21.93 26.27 47.64
C LYS A 363 -22.89 25.23 47.07
N ASP A 364 -22.80 25.00 45.76
CA ASP A 364 -23.56 23.92 45.12
C ASP A 364 -22.93 22.56 45.48
N GLU A 365 -23.75 21.67 46.05
CA GLU A 365 -23.43 20.28 46.34
C GLU A 365 -24.28 19.35 45.45
N VAL A 366 -23.95 18.05 45.44
CA VAL A 366 -24.66 17.04 44.63
C VAL A 366 -25.42 16.06 45.51
N ASP A 367 -26.75 16.15 45.55
CA ASP A 367 -27.62 15.14 46.15
C ASP A 367 -28.29 14.29 45.07
N ILE A 368 -27.98 12.99 45.06
CA ILE A 368 -28.54 12.01 44.13
C ILE A 368 -29.87 11.39 44.62
N GLY A 369 -30.29 11.69 45.86
CA GLY A 369 -31.55 11.26 46.45
C GLY A 369 -31.84 9.76 46.32
N SER A 370 -32.97 9.42 45.69
CA SER A 370 -33.41 8.03 45.49
C SER A 370 -32.62 7.27 44.42
N LEU A 371 -31.78 7.92 43.61
CA LEU A 371 -31.02 7.27 42.53
C LEU A 371 -30.10 6.15 43.08
N LYS A 372 -30.14 4.97 42.45
CA LYS A 372 -29.28 3.82 42.80
C LYS A 372 -28.55 3.26 41.54
N PRO A 373 -27.71 4.07 40.87
CA PRO A 373 -27.17 3.70 39.56
C PRO A 373 -26.12 2.58 39.66
N TYR A 374 -25.53 2.40 40.85
CA TYR A 374 -24.58 1.35 41.18
C TYR A 374 -25.23 0.10 41.84
N GLY A 375 -26.56 0.03 41.86
CA GLY A 375 -27.32 -0.94 42.64
C GLY A 375 -27.33 -0.62 44.15
N ALA A 376 -27.73 -1.61 44.95
CA ALA A 376 -27.96 -1.44 46.39
C ALA A 376 -27.57 -2.67 47.23
N GLY A 377 -27.38 -2.45 48.54
CA GLY A 377 -27.05 -3.48 49.53
C GLY A 377 -25.67 -4.13 49.30
N PHE A 378 -25.50 -5.37 49.75
CA PHE A 378 -24.23 -6.12 49.65
C PHE A 378 -23.66 -6.25 48.23
N ALA A 379 -24.50 -6.12 47.20
CA ALA A 379 -24.12 -6.24 45.80
C ALA A 379 -23.87 -4.89 45.10
N ILE A 380 -23.82 -3.77 45.84
CA ILE A 380 -23.46 -2.46 45.29
C ILE A 380 -22.09 -2.51 44.59
N CYS A 381 -21.93 -1.78 43.48
CA CYS A 381 -20.68 -1.76 42.73
C CYS A 381 -19.49 -1.38 43.62
N LYS A 382 -18.49 -2.26 43.67
CA LYS A 382 -17.25 -2.07 44.43
C LYS A 382 -16.22 -1.20 43.72
N GLY A 383 -16.39 -0.95 42.43
CA GLY A 383 -15.57 0.00 41.66
C GLY A 383 -16.10 1.42 41.67
N ARG A 384 -17.29 1.70 42.22
CA ARG A 384 -18.03 2.96 42.01
C ARG A 384 -17.23 4.24 42.31
N VAL A 385 -16.41 4.25 43.37
CA VAL A 385 -15.64 5.43 43.80
C VAL A 385 -14.41 5.66 42.91
N PHE A 386 -13.86 4.58 42.36
CA PHE A 386 -12.83 4.62 41.34
C PHE A 386 -13.43 5.06 39.99
N ALA A 387 -14.50 4.41 39.54
CA ALA A 387 -15.17 4.70 38.26
C ALA A 387 -15.75 6.12 38.17
N GLU A 388 -16.31 6.65 39.26
CA GLU A 388 -16.75 8.05 39.33
C GLU A 388 -15.55 9.00 39.11
N ALA A 389 -14.42 8.74 39.76
CA ALA A 389 -13.22 9.56 39.63
C ALA A 389 -12.55 9.43 38.24
N GLU A 390 -12.45 8.21 37.72
CA GLU A 390 -11.96 7.90 36.38
C GLU A 390 -12.78 8.63 35.30
N VAL A 391 -14.12 8.54 35.36
CA VAL A 391 -15.00 9.19 34.39
C VAL A 391 -14.96 10.71 34.54
N LEU A 392 -14.98 11.26 35.76
CA LEU A 392 -14.88 12.71 35.97
C LEU A 392 -13.55 13.27 35.45
N ALA A 393 -12.43 12.63 35.78
CA ALA A 393 -11.10 13.04 35.31
C ALA A 393 -10.98 12.95 33.78
N PHE A 394 -11.44 11.85 33.18
CA PHE A 394 -11.41 11.67 31.72
C PHE A 394 -12.30 12.71 31.01
N VAL A 395 -13.54 12.87 31.44
CA VAL A 395 -14.51 13.79 30.80
C VAL A 395 -14.05 15.24 30.94
N ALA A 396 -13.60 15.68 32.13
CA ALA A 396 -13.07 17.03 32.32
C ALA A 396 -11.87 17.29 31.40
N SER A 397 -10.93 16.35 31.35
CA SER A 397 -9.73 16.45 30.50
C SER A 397 -10.06 16.53 29.01
N ILE A 398 -11.01 15.72 28.54
CA ILE A 398 -11.45 15.73 27.14
C ILE A 398 -12.16 17.05 26.80
N ILE A 399 -13.08 17.52 27.65
CA ILE A 399 -13.81 18.79 27.43
C ILE A 399 -12.90 20.01 27.52
N ALA A 400 -11.87 19.98 28.38
CA ALA A 400 -10.89 21.04 28.48
C ALA A 400 -10.02 21.13 27.20
N LEU A 401 -9.49 20.01 26.73
CA LEU A 401 -8.44 20.00 25.70
C LEU A 401 -8.93 19.87 24.25
N TRP A 402 -10.11 19.31 24.04
CA TRP A 402 -10.64 18.99 22.71
C TRP A 402 -12.00 19.65 22.45
N ASP A 403 -12.16 20.15 21.23
CA ASP A 403 -13.45 20.56 20.67
C ASP A 403 -14.01 19.42 19.81
N PHE A 404 -15.33 19.25 19.87
CA PHE A 404 -16.06 18.29 19.07
C PHE A 404 -17.25 19.00 18.43
N GLU A 405 -17.42 18.80 17.13
CA GLU A 405 -18.55 19.30 16.37
C GLU A 405 -19.26 18.12 15.67
N PRO A 406 -20.58 18.20 15.47
CA PRO A 406 -21.31 17.14 14.78
C PRO A 406 -20.98 17.17 13.29
N ALA A 407 -20.57 16.04 12.71
CA ALA A 407 -20.28 15.93 11.28
C ALA A 407 -21.55 16.02 10.38
N SER A 408 -22.73 16.17 10.99
CA SER A 408 -24.02 16.37 10.34
C SER A 408 -24.48 17.81 10.52
N ALA A 409 -24.85 18.47 9.43
CA ALA A 409 -25.42 19.82 9.43
C ALA A 409 -26.75 19.95 10.22
N LYS A 410 -27.33 18.85 10.70
CA LYS A 410 -28.48 18.84 11.60
C LYS A 410 -28.13 19.05 13.08
N GLY A 411 -26.85 19.09 13.44
CA GLY A 411 -26.40 19.11 14.83
C GLY A 411 -26.28 17.71 15.45
N TRP A 412 -26.21 17.67 16.78
CA TRP A 412 -26.08 16.43 17.55
C TRP A 412 -27.40 15.64 17.59
N GLU A 413 -27.45 14.49 16.93
CA GLU A 413 -28.54 13.51 17.07
C GLU A 413 -28.19 12.49 18.18
N ILE A 414 -29.03 12.40 19.22
CA ILE A 414 -28.86 11.42 20.31
C ILE A 414 -29.34 10.04 19.82
N PRO A 415 -28.49 9.00 19.81
CA PRO A 415 -28.87 7.68 19.31
C PRO A 415 -29.75 6.91 20.29
N ASP A 416 -30.67 6.07 19.78
CA ASP A 416 -31.44 5.11 20.60
C ASP A 416 -30.50 4.19 21.41
N HIS A 417 -31.00 3.71 22.55
CA HIS A 417 -30.30 2.71 23.38
C HIS A 417 -30.42 1.27 22.86
N VAL A 418 -29.30 0.56 22.89
CA VAL A 418 -29.23 -0.91 22.87
C VAL A 418 -28.87 -1.41 24.26
N LYS A 419 -29.69 -2.30 24.83
CA LYS A 419 -29.47 -2.86 26.17
C LYS A 419 -28.19 -3.69 26.22
N ALA A 420 -27.30 -3.36 27.16
CA ALA A 420 -26.11 -4.14 27.51
C ALA A 420 -26.15 -4.54 29.00
N SER A 421 -24.99 -4.76 29.62
CA SER A 421 -24.93 -5.26 31.01
C SER A 421 -25.20 -4.20 32.10
N GLY A 422 -25.09 -2.91 31.78
CA GLY A 422 -25.44 -1.80 32.65
C GLY A 422 -25.71 -0.51 31.87
N VAL A 423 -24.64 0.18 31.47
CA VAL A 423 -24.71 1.35 30.57
C VAL A 423 -25.13 0.90 29.17
N ALA A 424 -26.01 1.66 28.53
CA ALA A 424 -26.50 1.35 27.18
C ALA A 424 -25.41 1.55 26.11
N LEU A 425 -25.57 0.86 24.98
CA LEU A 425 -24.75 1.09 23.77
C LEU A 425 -25.58 1.95 22.79
N PRO A 426 -24.97 2.85 22.01
CA PRO A 426 -25.69 3.56 20.96
C PRO A 426 -26.09 2.61 19.82
N LYS A 427 -27.33 2.72 19.33
CA LYS A 427 -27.87 1.92 18.23
C LYS A 427 -27.37 2.37 16.86
N THR A 428 -27.10 3.66 16.71
CA THR A 428 -26.57 4.30 15.50
C THR A 428 -25.24 4.96 15.80
N ASP A 429 -24.39 5.09 14.79
CA ASP A 429 -23.11 5.76 14.94
C ASP A 429 -23.29 7.28 15.06
N VAL A 430 -22.43 7.91 15.85
CA VAL A 430 -22.40 9.37 16.05
C VAL A 430 -21.07 9.87 15.51
N ARG A 431 -21.12 10.57 14.38
CA ARG A 431 -19.94 11.11 13.69
C ARG A 431 -19.65 12.53 14.16
N SER A 432 -18.40 12.80 14.50
CA SER A 432 -17.93 14.11 14.94
C SER A 432 -16.61 14.50 14.29
N THR A 433 -16.46 15.76 13.95
CA THR A 433 -15.17 16.40 13.69
C THR A 433 -14.53 16.76 15.03
N THR A 434 -13.26 16.39 15.21
CA THR A 434 -12.49 16.63 16.45
C THR A 434 -11.28 17.52 16.16
N THR A 435 -11.13 18.57 16.97
CA THR A 435 -10.05 19.58 16.88
C THR A 435 -9.50 19.90 18.28
N LYS A 436 -8.29 20.47 18.36
CA LYS A 436 -7.69 20.89 19.65
C LYS A 436 -8.27 22.24 20.09
N ASN A 437 -8.69 22.35 21.36
CA ASN A 437 -9.30 23.55 21.90
C ASN A 437 -8.31 24.72 21.91
N SER A 438 -8.62 25.76 21.12
CA SER A 438 -7.75 26.93 20.95
C SER A 438 -7.74 27.88 22.16
N LEU A 439 -8.79 27.88 22.98
CA LEU A 439 -8.93 28.73 24.17
C LEU A 439 -8.16 28.17 25.37
N ALA A 440 -8.11 26.84 25.51
CA ALA A 440 -7.39 26.16 26.60
C ALA A 440 -5.85 26.26 26.47
N MET A 441 -5.34 26.54 25.28
CA MET A 441 -3.90 26.67 24.99
C MET A 441 -3.32 28.04 25.36
N GLY A 442 -4.11 28.89 26.05
CA GLY A 442 -3.86 30.33 26.15
C GLY A 442 -4.19 31.06 24.85
N LYS A 443 -4.51 32.36 24.92
CA LYS A 443 -4.83 33.16 23.72
C LYS A 443 -3.68 33.08 22.71
N ARG A 444 -3.89 32.36 21.60
CA ARG A 444 -2.91 32.20 20.51
C ARG A 444 -2.54 33.56 19.89
N LYS A 445 -1.42 34.14 20.32
CA LYS A 445 -0.59 35.08 19.53
C LYS A 445 0.69 34.38 19.01
N ILE A 446 0.61 33.09 18.64
CA ILE A 446 1.77 32.30 18.17
C ILE A 446 1.47 31.50 16.88
N GLY A 447 0.21 31.16 16.59
CA GLY A 447 -0.17 30.54 15.30
C GLY A 447 -0.52 31.54 14.19
N ALA A 448 -1.13 32.68 14.54
CA ALA A 448 -1.35 33.78 13.59
C ALA A 448 -0.07 34.57 13.31
N LEU A 449 0.90 34.54 14.23
CA LEU A 449 2.10 35.39 14.23
C LEU A 449 3.27 34.86 13.38
N GLU A 450 3.12 33.72 12.69
CA GLU A 450 4.04 33.37 11.59
C GLU A 450 3.78 34.19 10.31
N LYS A 451 2.63 34.87 10.18
CA LYS A 451 2.34 35.79 9.05
C LYS A 451 1.57 37.09 9.38
N VAL A 452 1.09 37.28 10.60
CA VAL A 452 0.39 38.51 11.03
C VAL A 452 1.22 39.21 12.09
N GLU A 453 1.78 40.37 11.76
CA GLU A 453 2.59 41.24 12.66
C GLU A 453 3.99 40.70 13.05
N ALA A 454 4.73 40.13 12.10
CA ALA A 454 6.18 40.05 12.19
C ALA A 454 6.84 41.44 11.96
N ASP A 455 6.45 42.43 12.77
CA ASP A 455 7.04 43.78 12.77
C ASP A 455 7.43 44.21 14.20
N LEU A 456 8.73 44.46 14.35
CA LEU A 456 9.40 45.17 15.46
C LEU A 456 9.42 44.53 16.88
N SER A 457 8.37 43.87 17.40
CA SER A 457 8.27 43.68 18.86
C SER A 457 9.17 42.62 19.53
N TYR A 458 9.72 41.64 18.79
CA TYR A 458 10.53 40.53 19.35
C TYR A 458 12.00 40.54 18.90
N ARG A 459 12.46 41.70 18.41
CA ARG A 459 13.80 41.86 17.82
C ARG A 459 14.91 41.75 18.88
N GLU A 460 14.66 42.19 20.11
CA GLU A 460 15.66 42.19 21.18
C GLU A 460 15.91 40.77 21.73
N GLU A 461 14.85 39.98 21.90
CA GLU A 461 14.94 38.57 22.28
C GLU A 461 15.63 37.74 21.20
N PHE A 462 15.35 38.00 19.92
CA PHE A 462 16.07 37.38 18.81
C PHE A 462 17.58 37.71 18.88
N LEU A 463 17.94 38.99 19.07
CA LEU A 463 19.34 39.42 19.19
C LEU A 463 20.05 38.81 20.41
N LEU A 464 19.34 38.61 21.53
CA LEU A 464 19.89 37.95 22.71
C LEU A 464 20.23 36.48 22.43
N GLN A 465 19.32 35.74 21.81
CA GLN A 465 19.56 34.34 21.42
C GLN A 465 20.62 34.23 20.32
N TYR A 466 20.67 35.17 19.37
CA TYR A 466 21.68 35.20 18.32
C TYR A 466 23.10 35.41 18.89
N ARG A 467 23.28 36.34 19.84
CA ARG A 467 24.57 36.53 20.54
C ARG A 467 24.98 35.32 21.38
N HIS A 468 24.02 34.63 22.01
CA HIS A 468 24.29 33.38 22.73
C HIS A 468 24.74 32.27 21.76
N TYR A 469 24.12 32.18 20.59
CA TYR A 469 24.58 31.30 19.51
C TYR A 469 26.00 31.65 19.04
N GLU A 470 26.30 32.91 18.74
CA GLU A 470 27.65 33.33 18.31
C GLU A 470 28.72 32.97 19.37
N SER A 471 28.44 33.22 20.65
CA SER A 471 29.33 32.84 21.76
C SER A 471 29.56 31.32 21.83
N GLN A 472 28.49 30.51 21.78
CA GLN A 472 28.62 29.04 21.81
C GLN A 472 29.30 28.49 20.55
N ARG A 473 29.03 29.07 19.37
CA ARG A 473 29.70 28.76 18.10
C ARG A 473 31.20 29.02 18.20
N ASP A 474 31.60 30.18 18.70
CA ASP A 474 33.01 30.58 18.74
C ASP A 474 33.81 29.81 19.80
N ILE A 475 33.20 29.51 20.96
CA ILE A 475 33.74 28.56 21.94
C ILE A 475 33.96 27.20 21.26
N PHE A 476 32.96 26.66 20.57
CA PHE A 476 33.06 25.35 19.91
C PHE A 476 34.11 25.33 18.79
N MET A 477 34.18 26.38 17.97
CA MET A 477 35.19 26.55 16.91
C MET A 477 36.62 26.66 17.45
N SER A 478 36.80 27.20 18.66
CA SER A 478 38.11 27.33 19.31
C SER A 478 38.59 26.02 19.96
N SER A 479 37.69 25.17 20.46
CA SER A 479 38.05 23.88 21.08
C SER A 479 36.88 22.86 21.00
N PRO A 480 36.74 22.13 19.88
CA PRO A 480 35.65 21.17 19.66
C PRO A 480 35.60 20.02 20.67
N SER A 481 36.75 19.66 21.26
CA SER A 481 36.94 18.51 22.14
C SER A 481 36.74 18.80 23.64
N SER A 482 36.67 20.08 24.04
CA SER A 482 36.47 20.49 25.45
C SER A 482 35.04 20.95 25.75
N ALA A 483 34.11 20.82 24.80
CA ALA A 483 32.74 21.26 24.95
C ALA A 483 31.98 20.43 26.00
N THR A 484 31.51 21.09 27.06
CA THR A 484 30.69 20.44 28.10
C THR A 484 29.34 20.00 27.53
N THR A 485 28.82 18.84 27.97
CA THR A 485 27.56 18.25 27.49
C THR A 485 26.38 19.24 27.52
N VAL A 486 26.31 20.10 28.54
CA VAL A 486 25.29 21.15 28.66
C VAL A 486 25.42 22.23 27.57
N GLY A 487 26.63 22.62 27.21
CA GLY A 487 26.89 23.56 26.11
C GLY A 487 26.56 22.96 24.74
N LEU A 488 26.84 21.67 24.54
CA LEU A 488 26.46 20.95 23.32
C LEU A 488 24.94 20.83 23.15
N VAL A 489 24.19 20.57 24.23
CA VAL A 489 22.73 20.64 24.22
C VAL A 489 22.28 22.07 23.89
N SER A 490 22.78 23.09 24.61
CA SER A 490 22.42 24.49 24.35
C SER A 490 22.73 24.95 22.92
N LEU A 491 23.80 24.47 22.28
CA LEU A 491 24.15 24.81 20.90
C LEU A 491 23.25 24.11 19.88
N ARG A 492 22.97 22.80 20.07
CA ARG A 492 22.01 22.03 19.25
C ARG A 492 20.63 22.65 19.28
N ASP A 493 20.23 23.03 20.49
CA ASP A 493 19.08 23.85 20.80
C ASP A 493 19.17 25.14 19.99
N LEU A 494 20.08 26.08 20.24
CA LEU A 494 20.15 27.38 19.52
C LEU A 494 20.06 27.29 17.98
N ILE A 495 20.73 26.31 17.36
CA ILE A 495 20.71 26.07 15.91
C ILE A 495 19.27 25.78 15.40
N ASP A 496 18.53 24.93 16.11
CA ASP A 496 17.08 25.04 16.33
C ASP A 496 16.28 26.23 15.79
N PHE A 497 16.49 27.35 16.49
CA PHE A 497 15.56 28.48 16.63
C PHE A 497 15.86 29.42 15.51
N LEU A 498 17.15 29.69 15.33
CA LEU A 498 17.66 30.43 14.20
C LEU A 498 17.26 29.74 12.89
N ALA A 499 17.25 28.40 12.80
CA ALA A 499 16.77 27.69 11.61
C ALA A 499 15.25 27.80 11.36
N HIS A 500 14.42 27.86 12.41
CA HIS A 500 12.97 28.06 12.26
C HIS A 500 12.59 29.53 12.01
N VAL A 501 13.32 30.47 12.61
CA VAL A 501 12.99 31.92 12.68
C VAL A 501 13.81 32.77 11.69
N ALA A 502 14.79 32.21 10.97
CA ALA A 502 15.61 32.92 9.97
C ALA A 502 14.79 33.71 8.92
N GLU A 503 13.65 33.15 8.48
CA GLU A 503 12.74 33.78 7.51
C GLU A 503 12.16 35.10 8.03
N CYS A 504 11.98 35.24 9.35
CA CYS A 504 11.39 36.43 9.98
C CYS A 504 12.40 37.56 10.21
N TYR A 505 13.70 37.27 10.24
CA TYR A 505 14.76 38.27 10.47
C TYR A 505 15.93 38.16 9.47
N PRO A 506 15.67 38.19 8.14
CA PRO A 506 16.65 37.84 7.11
C PRO A 506 17.93 38.70 7.16
N ALA A 507 17.81 39.98 7.54
CA ALA A 507 18.96 40.86 7.71
C ALA A 507 19.91 40.42 8.85
N LEU A 508 19.35 39.92 9.96
CA LEU A 508 20.11 39.51 11.15
C LEU A 508 20.60 38.05 11.05
N SER A 509 19.83 37.16 10.41
CA SER A 509 20.19 35.75 10.22
C SER A 509 21.05 35.48 8.98
N SER A 510 21.44 36.50 8.22
CA SER A 510 22.15 36.38 6.93
C SER A 510 23.42 35.52 6.99
N LYS A 511 24.20 35.59 8.08
CA LYS A 511 25.44 34.81 8.28
C LYS A 511 25.21 33.39 8.80
N PHE A 512 24.06 33.13 9.43
CA PHE A 512 23.79 31.86 10.10
C PHE A 512 23.90 30.63 9.16
N PRO A 513 23.37 30.63 7.92
CA PRO A 513 23.62 29.57 6.96
C PRO A 513 25.10 29.24 6.72
N GLU A 514 25.92 30.28 6.52
CA GLU A 514 27.36 30.15 6.24
C GLU A 514 28.11 29.57 7.45
N ASP A 515 27.74 30.00 8.66
CA ASP A 515 28.31 29.47 9.91
C ASP A 515 28.05 27.97 10.06
N LEU A 516 26.82 27.50 9.81
CA LEU A 516 26.49 26.07 9.86
C LEU A 516 27.26 25.27 8.80
N MET A 517 27.36 25.82 7.58
CA MET A 517 28.12 25.20 6.49
C MET A 517 29.61 25.09 6.83
N ARG A 518 30.21 26.15 7.39
CA ARG A 518 31.62 26.21 7.80
C ARG A 518 31.93 25.27 8.95
N LEU A 519 31.09 25.25 9.98
CA LEU A 519 31.24 24.39 11.16
C LEU A 519 31.15 22.90 10.77
N LEU A 520 30.23 22.54 9.86
CA LEU A 520 30.20 21.20 9.26
C LEU A 520 31.45 20.92 8.42
N ALA A 521 31.83 21.81 7.50
CA ALA A 521 32.94 21.58 6.57
C ALA A 521 34.28 21.34 7.29
N LEU A 522 34.54 22.04 8.40
CA LEU A 522 35.79 21.94 9.16
C LEU A 522 35.78 20.78 10.17
N HIS A 523 34.69 20.58 10.93
CA HIS A 523 34.68 19.66 12.09
C HIS A 523 33.81 18.40 11.91
N HIS A 524 33.38 18.05 10.68
CA HIS A 524 32.52 16.88 10.41
C HIS A 524 33.02 15.54 10.97
N SER A 525 34.31 15.40 11.29
CA SER A 525 34.91 14.20 11.89
C SER A 525 34.84 14.17 13.41
N GLU A 526 34.86 15.33 14.06
CA GLU A 526 35.01 15.52 15.52
C GLU A 526 33.67 15.78 16.23
N LEU A 527 32.72 16.44 15.56
CA LEU A 527 31.39 16.80 16.11
C LEU A 527 30.66 15.63 16.80
N GLU A 528 29.83 15.90 17.79
CA GLU A 528 28.95 14.87 18.37
C GLU A 528 27.93 14.34 17.32
N PRO A 529 27.59 13.04 17.27
CA PRO A 529 26.65 12.49 16.28
C PRO A 529 25.30 13.22 16.22
N GLU A 530 24.73 13.58 17.37
CA GLU A 530 23.44 14.27 17.47
C GLU A 530 23.54 15.71 16.94
N LEU A 531 24.66 16.40 17.19
CA LEU A 531 24.92 17.73 16.65
C LEU A 531 25.14 17.68 15.13
N ARG A 532 25.83 16.67 14.59
CA ARG A 532 25.95 16.46 13.13
C ARG A 532 24.58 16.28 12.47
N GLU A 533 23.70 15.50 13.09
CA GLU A 533 22.34 15.30 12.58
C GLU A 533 21.51 16.58 12.62
N LYS A 534 21.60 17.33 13.73
CA LYS A 534 20.90 18.60 13.89
C LYS A 534 21.35 19.65 12.86
N LEU A 535 22.65 19.83 12.68
CA LEU A 535 23.23 20.74 11.67
C LEU A 535 22.74 20.43 10.25
N VAL A 536 22.80 19.16 9.84
CA VAL A 536 22.33 18.72 8.51
C VAL A 536 20.80 18.87 8.39
N GLY A 537 20.05 18.61 9.46
CA GLY A 537 18.61 18.84 9.53
C GLY A 537 18.23 20.32 9.34
N SER A 538 18.91 21.21 10.05
CA SER A 538 18.68 22.66 10.01
C SER A 538 19.05 23.28 8.65
N LEU A 539 20.14 22.87 8.01
CA LEU A 539 20.46 23.29 6.64
C LEU A 539 19.39 22.85 5.62
N VAL A 540 18.82 21.65 5.77
CA VAL A 540 17.73 21.16 4.91
C VAL A 540 16.42 21.92 5.19
N LEU A 541 16.18 22.33 6.43
CA LEU A 541 15.03 23.17 6.79
C LEU A 541 15.15 24.58 6.20
N LEU A 542 16.32 25.21 6.30
CA LEU A 542 16.61 26.52 5.71
C LEU A 542 16.42 26.51 4.19
N ARG A 543 16.85 25.43 3.51
CA ARG A 543 16.56 25.23 2.07
C ARG A 543 15.06 25.05 1.82
N LYS A 544 14.33 24.29 2.64
CA LYS A 544 12.87 24.13 2.51
C LYS A 544 12.11 25.47 2.70
N LYS A 545 12.68 26.40 3.46
CA LYS A 545 12.21 27.80 3.63
C LYS A 545 12.78 28.77 2.58
N GLU A 546 13.47 28.27 1.55
CA GLU A 546 14.06 29.05 0.46
C GLU A 546 15.10 30.11 0.91
N VAL A 547 15.62 30.01 2.14
CA VAL A 547 16.71 30.85 2.68
C VAL A 547 18.07 30.47 2.07
N ILE A 548 18.22 29.23 1.60
CA ILE A 548 19.42 28.71 0.93
C ILE A 548 18.99 28.00 -0.35
N ASP A 549 19.71 28.22 -1.46
CA ASP A 549 19.51 27.46 -2.71
C ASP A 549 19.98 26.00 -2.59
N SER A 550 19.27 25.07 -3.24
CA SER A 550 19.69 23.66 -3.35
C SER A 550 21.12 23.52 -3.92
N VAL A 551 21.57 24.41 -4.82
CA VAL A 551 22.95 24.35 -5.34
C VAL A 551 23.98 24.51 -4.21
N VAL A 552 23.79 25.53 -3.36
CA VAL A 552 24.69 25.86 -2.23
C VAL A 552 24.67 24.76 -1.17
N LEU A 553 23.47 24.26 -0.83
CA LEU A 553 23.30 23.14 0.09
C LEU A 553 24.08 21.91 -0.40
N LEU A 554 23.86 21.50 -1.65
CA LEU A 554 24.48 20.29 -2.20
C LEU A 554 26.00 20.46 -2.37
N GLN A 555 26.49 21.63 -2.78
CA GLN A 555 27.93 21.93 -2.83
C GLN A 555 28.62 21.77 -1.47
N THR A 556 27.91 21.93 -0.35
CA THR A 556 28.44 21.68 0.99
C THR A 556 28.34 20.20 1.40
N LEU A 557 27.18 19.56 1.16
CA LEU A 557 26.95 18.18 1.61
C LEU A 557 27.75 17.14 0.81
N PHE A 558 28.01 17.36 -0.48
CA PHE A 558 28.72 16.40 -1.34
C PHE A 558 30.20 16.19 -0.94
N PRO A 559 31.04 17.22 -0.75
CA PRO A 559 32.41 17.04 -0.27
C PRO A 559 32.46 16.22 1.02
N ILE A 560 31.63 16.57 2.01
CA ILE A 560 31.53 15.90 3.32
C ILE A 560 31.15 14.43 3.17
N LEU A 561 30.23 14.08 2.25
CA LEU A 561 29.87 12.69 1.94
C LEU A 561 31.08 11.86 1.44
N THR A 562 32.03 12.49 0.73
CA THR A 562 33.21 11.82 0.19
C THR A 562 34.42 11.76 1.14
N THR A 563 34.53 12.67 2.10
CA THR A 563 35.61 12.73 3.10
C THR A 563 35.28 11.99 4.39
N THR A 564 34.01 11.95 4.79
CA THR A 564 33.57 11.40 6.07
C THR A 564 33.77 9.88 6.17
N GLN A 565 34.40 9.43 7.26
CA GLN A 565 34.55 7.99 7.56
C GLN A 565 33.30 7.40 8.24
N SER A 566 32.56 8.19 9.03
CA SER A 566 31.34 7.75 9.74
C SER A 566 30.28 7.14 8.80
N LYS A 567 29.70 6.00 9.19
CA LYS A 567 28.66 5.29 8.42
C LYS A 567 27.27 5.92 8.59
N SER A 568 26.93 6.39 9.79
CA SER A 568 25.64 7.04 10.07
C SER A 568 25.51 8.35 9.29
N LEU A 569 26.49 9.25 9.42
CA LEU A 569 26.48 10.54 8.73
C LEU A 569 26.42 10.38 7.20
N ARG A 570 27.18 9.45 6.61
CA ARG A 570 27.08 9.18 5.15
C ARG A 570 25.70 8.67 4.71
N THR A 571 24.99 7.95 5.59
CA THR A 571 23.62 7.49 5.30
C THR A 571 22.63 8.65 5.36
N LEU A 572 22.73 9.50 6.39
CA LEU A 572 21.93 10.71 6.55
C LEU A 572 22.14 11.67 5.37
N LEU A 573 23.39 12.02 5.05
CA LEU A 573 23.73 12.90 3.93
C LEU A 573 23.17 12.38 2.60
N PHE A 574 23.36 11.09 2.30
CA PHE A 574 22.83 10.48 1.08
C PHE A 574 21.29 10.56 1.00
N GLN A 575 20.58 10.30 2.11
CA GLN A 575 19.12 10.43 2.17
C GLN A 575 18.65 11.88 1.99
N LYS A 576 19.31 12.85 2.64
CA LYS A 576 18.94 14.27 2.55
C LYS A 576 19.22 14.85 1.15
N ILE A 577 20.35 14.48 0.53
CA ILE A 577 20.69 14.85 -0.87
C ILE A 577 19.65 14.29 -1.85
N LEU A 578 19.25 13.02 -1.71
CA LEU A 578 18.19 12.43 -2.54
C LEU A 578 16.83 13.08 -2.32
N SER A 579 16.49 13.40 -1.07
CA SER A 579 15.25 14.10 -0.71
C SER A 579 15.21 15.51 -1.30
N ASP A 580 16.35 16.21 -1.29
CA ASP A 580 16.51 17.52 -1.94
C ASP A 580 16.28 17.44 -3.44
N LEU A 581 17.08 16.63 -4.15
CA LEU A 581 16.96 16.45 -5.60
C LEU A 581 15.58 15.96 -6.03
N ARG A 582 14.90 15.12 -5.23
CA ARG A 582 13.50 14.74 -5.47
C ARG A 582 12.56 15.95 -5.31
N SER A 583 12.66 16.70 -4.22
CA SER A 583 11.78 17.85 -3.97
C SER A 583 11.93 18.96 -5.01
N SER A 584 13.17 19.24 -5.43
CA SER A 584 13.49 20.30 -6.40
C SER A 584 13.18 19.89 -7.85
N ASN A 585 12.83 18.62 -8.11
CA ASN A 585 12.33 18.12 -9.39
C ASN A 585 10.85 17.66 -9.33
N ALA A 586 10.12 17.95 -8.24
CA ALA A 586 8.79 17.38 -8.00
C ALA A 586 7.65 18.06 -8.79
N LYS A 587 7.81 19.33 -9.16
CA LYS A 587 6.85 20.08 -10.00
C LYS A 587 7.27 20.08 -11.48
N THR A 588 8.52 20.47 -11.73
CA THR A 588 9.18 20.56 -13.04
C THR A 588 10.64 20.14 -12.90
N THR A 589 11.29 19.74 -13.99
CA THR A 589 12.70 19.32 -13.98
C THR A 589 13.63 20.53 -13.84
N ASN A 590 14.36 20.63 -12.73
CA ASN A 590 15.31 21.72 -12.50
C ASN A 590 16.64 21.43 -13.22
N HIS A 591 16.70 21.77 -14.51
CA HIS A 591 17.86 21.52 -15.37
C HIS A 591 19.15 22.19 -14.86
N ARG A 592 19.08 23.39 -14.26
CA ARG A 592 20.26 24.09 -13.71
C ARG A 592 20.86 23.32 -12.54
N LEU A 593 20.04 22.91 -11.57
CA LEU A 593 20.48 22.12 -10.42
C LEU A 593 21.05 20.77 -10.88
N ASN A 594 20.29 20.04 -11.71
CA ASN A 594 20.69 18.73 -12.21
C ASN A 594 22.04 18.79 -12.94
N ARG A 595 22.22 19.74 -13.88
CA ARG A 595 23.47 19.88 -14.66
C ARG A 595 24.67 20.23 -13.78
N THR A 596 24.49 21.05 -12.74
CA THR A 596 25.56 21.36 -11.77
C THR A 596 25.98 20.10 -11.01
N ILE A 597 25.04 19.34 -10.46
CA ILE A 597 25.35 18.13 -9.68
C ILE A 597 25.92 17.02 -10.58
N GLN A 598 25.37 16.81 -11.77
CA GLN A 598 25.94 15.92 -12.78
C GLN A 598 27.40 16.27 -13.12
N THR A 599 27.73 17.57 -13.23
CA THR A 599 29.11 18.02 -13.47
C THR A 599 30.02 17.69 -12.28
N VAL A 600 29.56 17.88 -11.05
CA VAL A 600 30.30 17.48 -9.83
C VAL A 600 30.54 15.96 -9.81
N LEU A 601 29.53 15.14 -10.13
CA LEU A 601 29.66 13.68 -10.18
C LEU A 601 30.57 13.20 -11.30
N PHE A 602 30.53 13.85 -12.47
CA PHE A 602 31.42 13.57 -13.59
C PHE A 602 32.89 13.86 -13.22
N ASN A 603 33.14 15.05 -12.65
CA ASN A 603 34.48 15.45 -12.21
C ASN A 603 35.04 14.53 -11.11
N LEU A 604 34.18 14.01 -10.22
CA LEU A 604 34.56 13.03 -9.18
C LEU A 604 35.04 11.69 -9.77
N LEU A 605 34.59 11.32 -10.98
CA LEU A 605 34.99 10.09 -11.66
C LEU A 605 36.22 10.29 -12.56
N THR A 606 36.34 11.45 -13.20
CA THR A 606 37.45 11.75 -14.13
C THR A 606 38.74 12.17 -13.41
N SER A 607 38.64 12.88 -12.28
CA SER A 607 39.80 13.37 -11.51
C SER A 607 40.65 12.27 -10.87
N ASP A 608 40.03 11.19 -10.37
CA ASP A 608 40.72 10.03 -9.80
C ASP A 608 39.97 8.73 -10.14
N ARG A 609 40.35 8.10 -11.27
CA ARG A 609 39.78 6.83 -11.73
C ARG A 609 40.09 5.63 -10.81
N SER A 610 41.04 5.77 -9.88
CA SER A 610 41.41 4.74 -8.90
C SER A 610 40.58 4.84 -7.61
N SER A 611 40.00 6.01 -7.34
CA SER A 611 39.29 6.33 -6.11
C SER A 611 38.13 5.39 -5.81
N SER A 612 37.92 5.11 -4.54
CA SER A 612 36.67 4.50 -4.08
C SER A 612 35.52 5.52 -3.96
N LYS A 613 35.82 6.83 -3.98
CA LYS A 613 34.84 7.92 -3.82
C LYS A 613 33.78 7.96 -4.92
N GLY A 614 34.13 7.55 -6.15
CA GLY A 614 33.21 7.46 -7.30
C GLY A 614 31.99 6.55 -7.09
N ILE A 615 31.98 5.71 -6.06
CA ILE A 615 30.82 4.88 -5.69
C ILE A 615 29.58 5.72 -5.34
N TRP A 616 29.76 6.96 -4.89
CA TRP A 616 28.64 7.86 -4.58
C TRP A 616 27.98 8.42 -5.85
N ALA A 617 28.77 8.71 -6.90
CA ALA A 617 28.24 9.09 -8.21
C ALA A 617 27.39 7.95 -8.81
N VAL A 618 27.90 6.72 -8.78
CA VAL A 618 27.18 5.50 -9.20
C VAL A 618 25.85 5.35 -8.44
N LYS A 619 25.88 5.44 -7.11
CA LYS A 619 24.69 5.23 -6.27
C LYS A 619 23.62 6.29 -6.51
N LEU A 620 24.01 7.57 -6.57
CA LEU A 620 23.06 8.66 -6.75
C LEU A 620 22.42 8.60 -8.14
N THR A 621 23.24 8.45 -9.18
CA THR A 621 22.78 8.39 -10.58
C THR A 621 21.84 7.20 -10.81
N ARG A 622 22.17 6.01 -10.28
CA ARG A 622 21.27 4.85 -10.35
C ARG A 622 19.94 5.07 -9.62
N GLU A 623 19.95 5.67 -8.43
CA GLU A 623 18.72 5.90 -7.66
C GLU A 623 17.81 6.96 -8.33
N LEU A 624 18.39 7.99 -8.94
CA LEU A 624 17.66 9.03 -9.68
C LEU A 624 17.11 8.50 -11.02
N TRP A 625 17.84 7.61 -11.70
CA TRP A 625 17.37 6.89 -12.89
C TRP A 625 16.19 5.96 -12.57
N LYS A 626 16.33 5.16 -11.50
CA LYS A 626 15.27 4.23 -11.04
C LYS A 626 13.96 4.97 -10.73
N ARG A 627 14.06 6.22 -10.26
CA ARG A 627 12.93 7.11 -9.92
C ARG A 627 12.44 7.99 -11.07
N GLN A 628 12.95 7.80 -12.29
CA GLN A 628 12.64 8.62 -13.47
C GLN A 628 12.95 10.13 -13.33
N ILE A 629 13.86 10.53 -12.43
CA ILE A 629 14.22 11.95 -12.22
C ILE A 629 15.32 12.39 -13.18
N TRP A 630 16.31 11.52 -13.42
CA TRP A 630 17.35 11.71 -14.45
C TRP A 630 17.16 10.64 -15.52
N THR A 631 16.81 11.06 -16.72
CA THR A 631 16.55 10.22 -17.91
C THR A 631 17.36 10.70 -19.12
N ASP A 632 18.39 11.51 -18.86
CA ASP A 632 19.14 12.28 -19.85
C ASP A 632 20.49 11.65 -20.21
N SER A 633 21.03 12.05 -21.37
CA SER A 633 22.32 11.54 -21.87
C SER A 633 23.50 11.86 -20.95
N LYS A 634 23.45 12.95 -20.15
CA LYS A 634 24.54 13.29 -19.23
C LYS A 634 24.61 12.34 -18.04
N ALA A 635 23.47 11.86 -17.54
CA ALA A 635 23.43 10.78 -16.54
C ALA A 635 24.04 9.47 -17.09
N VAL A 636 23.75 9.14 -18.35
CA VAL A 636 24.34 7.97 -19.01
C VAL A 636 25.86 8.11 -19.20
N GLU A 637 26.35 9.29 -19.59
CA GLU A 637 27.79 9.58 -19.74
C GLU A 637 28.55 9.48 -18.39
N ILE A 638 27.93 9.86 -17.27
CA ILE A 638 28.49 9.62 -15.92
C ILE A 638 28.64 8.11 -15.65
N MET A 639 27.66 7.30 -16.04
CA MET A 639 27.71 5.85 -15.80
C MET A 639 28.65 5.12 -16.77
N LYS A 640 28.83 5.64 -17.98
CA LYS A 640 29.87 5.25 -18.93
C LYS A 640 31.26 5.46 -18.31
N GLU A 641 31.58 6.67 -17.85
CA GLU A 641 32.88 6.93 -17.21
C GLU A 641 33.07 6.11 -15.93
N ALA A 642 32.01 5.91 -15.13
CA ALA A 642 32.05 5.02 -13.98
C ALA A 642 32.41 3.58 -14.36
N SER A 643 31.91 3.06 -15.49
CA SER A 643 32.24 1.72 -15.99
C SER A 643 33.71 1.59 -16.44
N LEU A 644 34.34 2.70 -16.84
CA LEU A 644 35.74 2.80 -17.25
C LEU A 644 36.72 3.10 -16.10
N ALA A 645 36.25 3.18 -14.85
CA ALA A 645 37.09 3.37 -13.66
C ALA A 645 38.02 2.17 -13.39
N ASP A 646 39.16 2.41 -12.73
CA ASP A 646 40.11 1.36 -12.32
C ASP A 646 39.71 0.68 -11.01
N ASN A 647 38.82 1.32 -10.24
CA ASN A 647 38.27 0.76 -9.02
C ASN A 647 37.15 -0.25 -9.32
N ALA A 648 37.36 -1.53 -9.00
CA ALA A 648 36.41 -2.61 -9.27
C ALA A 648 34.98 -2.36 -8.74
N LYS A 649 34.82 -1.65 -7.62
CA LYS A 649 33.48 -1.34 -7.07
C LYS A 649 32.75 -0.27 -7.88
N VAL A 650 33.48 0.69 -8.45
CA VAL A 650 32.93 1.77 -9.28
C VAL A 650 32.62 1.25 -10.69
N ALA A 651 33.59 0.55 -11.30
CA ALA A 651 33.45 -0.10 -12.60
C ALA A 651 32.21 -1.01 -12.66
N ILE A 652 32.09 -1.95 -11.71
CA ILE A 652 30.95 -2.88 -11.65
C ILE A 652 29.64 -2.18 -11.25
N GLY A 653 29.74 -1.04 -10.58
CA GLY A 653 28.61 -0.13 -10.35
C GLY A 653 28.04 0.43 -11.65
N GLY A 654 28.90 0.97 -12.52
CA GLY A 654 28.54 1.44 -13.86
C GLY A 654 28.02 0.31 -14.76
N VAL A 655 28.70 -0.85 -14.78
CA VAL A 655 28.28 -2.01 -15.58
C VAL A 655 26.89 -2.53 -15.19
N ARG A 656 26.59 -2.62 -13.88
CA ARG A 656 25.28 -3.07 -13.39
C ARG A 656 24.15 -2.10 -13.71
N PHE A 657 24.42 -0.80 -13.82
CA PHE A 657 23.45 0.19 -14.26
C PHE A 657 22.97 -0.09 -15.69
N PHE A 658 23.88 -0.32 -16.64
CA PHE A 658 23.48 -0.68 -18.01
C PHE A 658 22.82 -2.06 -18.11
N LEU A 659 23.21 -3.03 -17.27
CA LEU A 659 22.60 -4.36 -17.31
C LEU A 659 21.21 -4.44 -16.67
N GLY A 660 20.94 -3.68 -15.61
CA GLY A 660 19.73 -3.82 -14.79
C GLY A 660 19.00 -2.53 -14.40
N GLY A 661 19.55 -1.35 -14.66
CA GLY A 661 18.95 -0.06 -14.28
C GLY A 661 17.58 0.19 -14.90
N ASP A 662 17.42 -0.17 -16.18
CA ASP A 662 16.13 -0.03 -16.88
C ASP A 662 15.08 -1.06 -16.39
N LYS A 663 15.51 -2.26 -16.00
CA LYS A 663 14.62 -3.27 -15.40
C LYS A 663 14.17 -2.85 -14.00
N GLU A 664 15.09 -2.34 -13.19
CA GLU A 664 14.80 -1.79 -11.86
C GLU A 664 13.88 -0.55 -11.92
N ARG A 665 13.95 0.22 -13.01
CA ARG A 665 13.03 1.34 -13.31
C ARG A 665 11.63 0.84 -13.65
N GLN A 666 11.52 -0.16 -14.54
CA GLN A 666 10.23 -0.79 -14.89
C GLN A 666 9.55 -1.43 -13.68
N GLU A 667 10.30 -2.18 -12.86
CA GLU A 667 9.76 -2.85 -11.67
C GLU A 667 9.16 -1.87 -10.64
N LEU A 668 9.75 -0.67 -10.45
CA LEU A 668 9.15 0.36 -9.58
C LEU A 668 7.88 1.00 -10.15
N ASP A 669 7.79 1.12 -11.47
CA ASP A 669 6.64 1.73 -12.14
C ASP A 669 5.42 0.81 -12.06
N ASP A 670 5.64 -0.49 -12.30
CA ASP A 670 4.65 -1.54 -12.08
C ASP A 670 4.15 -1.57 -10.61
N GLU A 671 5.07 -1.59 -9.63
CA GLU A 671 4.77 -1.53 -8.19
C GLU A 671 3.95 -0.27 -7.83
N SER A 672 4.31 0.90 -8.35
CA SER A 672 3.59 2.15 -8.11
C SER A 672 2.19 2.18 -8.76
N SER A 673 1.91 1.32 -9.74
CA SER A 673 0.62 1.27 -10.43
C SER A 673 -0.41 0.36 -9.75
N ASP A 674 0.04 -0.56 -8.87
CA ASP A 674 -0.79 -1.59 -8.24
C ASP A 674 -1.26 -1.20 -6.82
N GLU A 675 -0.76 -0.10 -6.22
CA GLU A 675 -1.23 0.42 -4.93
C GLU A 675 -2.59 1.18 -4.99
N ASP A 676 -3.10 1.50 -6.19
CA ASP A 676 -4.27 2.39 -6.39
C ASP A 676 -5.61 1.63 -6.51
N ASP A 677 -6.06 1.10 -5.37
CA ASP A 677 -7.31 0.37 -5.04
C ASP A 677 -8.29 0.15 -6.23
N GLY A 678 -8.07 -0.95 -6.96
CA GLY A 678 -8.82 -1.30 -8.16
C GLY A 678 -10.29 -1.69 -7.89
N ILE A 679 -11.24 -0.93 -8.43
CA ILE A 679 -12.67 -1.21 -8.34
C ILE A 679 -13.00 -2.57 -9.00
N ASP A 680 -13.30 -3.60 -8.20
CA ASP A 680 -13.68 -4.93 -8.66
C ASP A 680 -15.03 -4.91 -9.44
N LEU A 681 -14.90 -4.75 -10.76
CA LEU A 681 -15.98 -4.81 -11.73
C LEU A 681 -16.75 -6.14 -11.68
N GLY A 682 -16.11 -7.25 -11.30
CA GLY A 682 -16.75 -8.56 -11.17
C GLY A 682 -17.75 -8.60 -10.02
N LYS A 683 -17.36 -8.06 -8.86
CA LYS A 683 -18.19 -7.94 -7.65
C LYS A 683 -19.36 -6.97 -7.85
N LEU A 684 -19.14 -5.84 -8.53
CA LEU A 684 -20.19 -4.88 -8.90
C LEU A 684 -21.19 -5.44 -9.92
N LYS A 685 -20.72 -6.13 -10.97
CA LYS A 685 -21.59 -6.84 -11.93
C LYS A 685 -22.39 -7.97 -11.26
N HIS A 686 -21.79 -8.69 -10.31
CA HIS A 686 -22.48 -9.73 -9.56
C HIS A 686 -23.55 -9.16 -8.60
N GLN A 687 -23.27 -8.06 -7.88
CA GLN A 687 -24.27 -7.41 -7.02
C GLN A 687 -25.46 -6.86 -7.81
N THR A 688 -25.23 -6.27 -8.99
CA THR A 688 -26.31 -5.75 -9.85
C THR A 688 -27.12 -6.85 -10.56
N GLY A 689 -26.59 -8.07 -10.70
CA GLY A 689 -27.31 -9.22 -11.23
C GLY A 689 -28.25 -9.94 -10.23
N VAL A 690 -28.11 -9.69 -8.92
CA VAL A 690 -28.82 -10.44 -7.87
C VAL A 690 -30.08 -9.72 -7.34
N THR A 691 -30.31 -8.46 -7.71
CA THR A 691 -31.48 -7.67 -7.23
C THR A 691 -32.19 -6.96 -8.39
N LYS A 692 -33.48 -6.60 -8.23
CA LYS A 692 -34.24 -5.85 -9.25
C LYS A 692 -33.48 -4.60 -9.72
N LYS A 693 -33.34 -4.46 -11.04
CA LYS A 693 -32.67 -3.32 -11.68
C LYS A 693 -33.45 -2.03 -11.43
N THR A 694 -32.85 -1.05 -10.76
CA THR A 694 -33.39 0.32 -10.63
C THR A 694 -32.53 1.30 -11.44
N LYS A 695 -33.16 2.31 -12.05
CA LYS A 695 -32.52 3.28 -12.97
C LYS A 695 -31.29 3.98 -12.32
N LYS A 696 -31.36 4.26 -11.01
CA LYS A 696 -30.27 4.82 -10.19
C LYS A 696 -29.03 3.91 -10.11
N LYS A 697 -29.22 2.58 -9.95
CA LYS A 697 -28.11 1.60 -9.88
C LYS A 697 -27.45 1.34 -11.24
N ALA A 698 -28.18 1.52 -12.34
CA ALA A 698 -27.58 1.48 -13.68
C ALA A 698 -26.65 2.67 -13.91
N LYS A 699 -27.05 3.89 -13.49
CA LYS A 699 -26.22 5.10 -13.61
C LYS A 699 -24.93 4.99 -12.79
N THR A 700 -24.97 4.42 -11.58
CA THR A 700 -23.75 4.18 -10.77
C THR A 700 -22.84 3.11 -11.36
N LEU A 701 -23.39 2.03 -11.92
CA LEU A 701 -22.58 1.01 -12.62
C LEU A 701 -21.89 1.61 -13.85
N ASN A 702 -22.60 2.43 -14.64
CA ASN A 702 -22.02 3.10 -15.81
C ASN A 702 -20.96 4.12 -15.41
N LYS A 703 -21.14 4.88 -14.31
CA LYS A 703 -20.10 5.81 -13.79
C LYS A 703 -18.86 5.04 -13.31
N ALA A 704 -19.02 3.89 -12.66
CA ALA A 704 -17.90 3.03 -12.27
C ALA A 704 -17.17 2.43 -13.49
N ILE A 705 -17.91 1.96 -14.51
CA ILE A 705 -17.31 1.49 -15.77
C ILE A 705 -16.57 2.62 -16.50
N ALA A 706 -17.11 3.84 -16.53
CA ALA A 706 -16.44 4.99 -17.13
C ALA A 706 -15.17 5.39 -16.35
N ALA A 707 -15.19 5.34 -15.02
CA ALA A 707 -14.01 5.59 -14.19
C ALA A 707 -12.92 4.54 -14.41
N VAL A 708 -13.28 3.25 -14.46
CA VAL A 708 -12.31 2.18 -14.79
C VAL A 708 -11.79 2.34 -16.22
N LYS A 709 -12.64 2.62 -17.21
CA LYS A 709 -12.17 2.92 -18.58
C LYS A 709 -11.27 4.15 -18.66
N ARG A 710 -11.46 5.17 -17.81
CA ARG A 710 -10.56 6.33 -17.73
C ARG A 710 -9.22 5.97 -17.08
N LYS A 711 -9.21 5.10 -16.05
CA LYS A 711 -7.98 4.53 -15.47
C LYS A 711 -7.25 3.61 -16.47
N GLU A 712 -7.97 2.71 -17.16
CA GLU A 712 -7.42 1.84 -18.22
C GLU A 712 -6.86 2.66 -19.39
N ARG A 713 -7.53 3.75 -19.81
CA ARG A 713 -6.99 4.69 -20.80
C ARG A 713 -5.75 5.45 -20.32
N LYS A 714 -5.59 5.70 -19.02
CA LYS A 714 -4.35 6.24 -18.45
C LYS A 714 -3.24 5.18 -18.33
N LYS A 715 -3.57 3.93 -17.99
CA LYS A 715 -2.61 2.80 -17.92
C LYS A 715 -2.17 2.33 -19.32
N ASN A 716 -3.01 2.53 -20.34
CA ASN A 716 -2.72 2.25 -21.75
C ASN A 716 -2.41 3.53 -22.56
N GLN A 717 -2.26 4.70 -21.91
CA GLN A 717 -1.70 5.87 -22.58
C GLN A 717 -0.23 5.55 -22.86
N PRO A 718 0.28 5.77 -24.08
CA PRO A 718 1.70 5.55 -24.35
C PRO A 718 2.51 6.48 -23.44
N HIS A 719 3.27 5.87 -22.52
CA HIS A 719 4.21 6.59 -21.68
C HIS A 719 5.21 7.33 -22.61
N PRO A 720 5.70 8.54 -22.26
CA PRO A 720 6.70 9.23 -23.09
C PRO A 720 7.84 8.26 -23.38
N LEU A 721 8.26 8.17 -24.65
CA LEU A 721 9.18 7.13 -25.15
C LEU A 721 10.37 6.96 -24.21
N ASN A 722 10.32 5.91 -23.38
CA ASN A 722 11.30 5.66 -22.33
C ASN A 722 12.54 5.04 -22.96
N PHE A 723 13.38 5.89 -23.57
CA PHE A 723 14.66 5.49 -24.13
C PHE A 723 15.49 4.72 -23.09
N SER A 724 15.89 3.50 -23.44
CA SER A 724 16.86 2.74 -22.66
C SER A 724 18.16 3.52 -22.52
N ALA A 725 18.88 3.32 -21.42
CA ALA A 725 20.24 3.84 -21.24
C ALA A 725 21.18 3.50 -22.42
N PHE A 726 20.91 2.42 -23.17
CA PHE A 726 21.67 2.05 -24.37
C PHE A 726 21.44 2.99 -25.57
N HIS A 727 20.27 3.57 -25.73
CA HIS A 727 19.93 4.48 -26.84
C HIS A 727 20.42 5.91 -26.59
N LEU A 728 20.77 6.24 -25.35
CA LEU A 728 21.25 7.55 -24.91
C LEU A 728 22.79 7.64 -24.83
N LEU A 729 23.49 6.61 -25.30
CA LEU A 729 24.95 6.58 -25.44
C LEU A 729 25.39 7.35 -26.70
N TYR A 730 26.30 8.32 -26.53
CA TYR A 730 26.87 9.09 -27.65
C TYR A 730 27.82 8.26 -28.53
N ASP A 731 28.64 7.40 -27.91
CA ASP A 731 29.58 6.52 -28.62
C ASP A 731 29.53 5.10 -28.00
N PRO A 732 28.70 4.20 -28.56
CA PRO A 732 28.62 2.81 -28.09
C PRO A 732 29.80 1.94 -28.58
N GLN A 733 30.43 2.26 -29.72
CA GLN A 733 31.58 1.51 -30.27
C GLN A 733 32.81 1.71 -29.39
N GLY A 734 33.24 2.96 -29.18
CA GLY A 734 34.41 3.28 -28.37
C GLY A 734 34.27 2.87 -26.91
N LEU A 735 33.03 2.89 -26.36
CA LEU A 735 32.75 2.31 -25.04
C LEU A 735 33.00 0.80 -25.02
N ALA A 736 32.45 0.05 -25.98
CA ALA A 736 32.58 -1.41 -26.03
C ALA A 736 34.04 -1.85 -26.22
N GLU A 737 34.79 -1.16 -27.09
CA GLU A 737 36.24 -1.38 -27.26
C GLU A 737 37.06 -1.03 -26.02
N SER A 738 36.75 0.10 -25.36
CA SER A 738 37.42 0.53 -24.13
C SER A 738 37.18 -0.45 -22.98
N LEU A 739 35.94 -0.93 -22.81
CA LEU A 739 35.61 -1.95 -21.81
C LEU A 739 36.33 -3.28 -22.10
N PHE A 740 36.32 -3.73 -23.36
CA PHE A 740 36.97 -4.98 -23.75
C PHE A 740 38.50 -4.92 -23.55
N SER A 741 39.15 -3.88 -24.07
CA SER A 741 40.60 -3.71 -23.96
C SER A 741 41.07 -3.53 -22.51
N LYS A 742 40.40 -2.66 -21.73
CA LYS A 742 40.81 -2.30 -20.37
C LYS A 742 40.55 -3.41 -19.34
N HIS A 743 39.36 -4.01 -19.36
CA HIS A 743 38.90 -4.90 -18.28
C HIS A 743 38.98 -6.39 -18.59
N LEU A 744 38.86 -6.79 -19.87
CA LEU A 744 38.81 -8.20 -20.28
C LEU A 744 40.13 -8.69 -20.88
N ASN A 745 40.66 -8.00 -21.89
CA ASN A 745 41.84 -8.45 -22.63
C ASN A 745 43.15 -8.21 -21.87
N ARG A 746 43.24 -7.10 -21.10
CA ARG A 746 44.44 -6.74 -20.34
C ARG A 746 44.70 -7.71 -19.18
N ALA A 747 45.88 -8.35 -19.19
CA ALA A 747 46.30 -9.30 -18.17
C ALA A 747 46.35 -8.72 -16.74
N SER A 748 46.65 -7.42 -16.59
CA SER A 748 46.71 -6.72 -15.30
C SER A 748 45.33 -6.26 -14.76
N SER A 749 44.22 -6.78 -15.31
CA SER A 749 42.87 -6.46 -14.84
C SER A 749 42.62 -7.01 -13.43
N LYS A 750 42.28 -6.12 -12.49
CA LYS A 750 42.01 -6.43 -11.07
C LYS A 750 40.65 -7.12 -10.81
N LEU A 751 39.87 -7.39 -11.87
CA LEU A 751 38.53 -7.97 -11.76
C LEU A 751 38.56 -9.49 -11.59
N ASN A 752 37.68 -10.03 -10.74
CA ASN A 752 37.48 -11.48 -10.63
C ASN A 752 36.69 -12.04 -11.84
N LEU A 753 36.55 -13.36 -11.95
CA LEU A 753 35.88 -14.00 -13.09
C LEU A 753 34.41 -13.57 -13.24
N GLU A 754 33.66 -13.43 -12.15
CA GLU A 754 32.25 -13.00 -12.15
C GLU A 754 32.10 -11.54 -12.60
N GLN A 755 33.02 -10.67 -12.18
CA GLN A 755 33.07 -9.27 -12.57
C GLN A 755 33.44 -9.11 -14.04
N LYS A 756 34.39 -9.91 -14.55
CA LYS A 756 34.68 -10.00 -15.98
C LYS A 756 33.48 -10.51 -16.78
N LEU A 757 32.72 -11.47 -16.23
CA LEU A 757 31.49 -11.95 -16.88
C LEU A 757 30.41 -10.86 -16.98
N LEU A 758 30.24 -10.01 -15.97
CA LEU A 758 29.34 -8.84 -16.04
C LEU A 758 29.80 -7.84 -17.12
N VAL A 759 31.10 -7.54 -17.22
CA VAL A 759 31.63 -6.66 -18.28
C VAL A 759 31.40 -7.30 -19.65
N LEU A 760 31.61 -8.61 -19.80
CA LEU A 760 31.39 -9.35 -21.04
C LEU A 760 29.91 -9.36 -21.47
N GLN A 761 28.98 -9.49 -20.53
CA GLN A 761 27.53 -9.36 -20.78
C GLN A 761 27.16 -7.96 -21.28
N LEU A 762 27.80 -6.91 -20.75
CA LEU A 762 27.57 -5.54 -21.22
C LEU A 762 28.12 -5.33 -22.64
N VAL A 763 29.38 -5.71 -22.88
CA VAL A 763 30.02 -5.59 -24.21
C VAL A 763 29.24 -6.37 -25.27
N SER A 764 28.83 -7.61 -24.97
CA SER A 764 28.03 -8.41 -25.91
C SER A 764 26.63 -7.85 -26.17
N ARG A 765 25.98 -7.24 -25.16
CA ARG A 765 24.69 -6.55 -25.37
C ARG A 765 24.83 -5.30 -26.24
N LEU A 766 25.87 -4.49 -26.00
CA LEU A 766 26.20 -3.33 -26.86
C LEU A 766 26.43 -3.76 -28.31
N VAL A 767 27.24 -4.80 -28.51
CA VAL A 767 27.54 -5.38 -29.84
C VAL A 767 26.27 -5.86 -30.54
N GLY A 768 25.43 -6.66 -29.88
CA GLY A 768 24.21 -7.21 -30.48
C GLY A 768 23.14 -6.17 -30.82
N LEU A 769 23.01 -5.12 -29.99
CA LEU A 769 22.01 -4.05 -30.15
C LEU A 769 22.44 -3.05 -31.22
N HIS A 770 23.62 -2.43 -31.07
CA HIS A 770 24.15 -1.40 -31.97
C HIS A 770 24.91 -1.95 -33.19
N LYS A 771 24.94 -3.28 -33.39
CA LYS A 771 25.61 -3.98 -34.52
C LYS A 771 27.12 -3.67 -34.63
N LEU A 772 27.78 -3.55 -33.48
CA LEU A 772 29.19 -3.14 -33.34
C LEU A 772 30.16 -4.27 -33.69
N THR A 773 31.20 -4.00 -34.48
CA THR A 773 32.19 -5.03 -34.85
C THR A 773 33.44 -4.96 -33.97
N ILE A 774 33.66 -5.96 -33.11
CA ILE A 774 34.89 -6.13 -32.31
C ILE A 774 35.47 -7.53 -32.55
N ILE A 775 36.37 -7.67 -33.52
CA ILE A 775 36.89 -8.99 -33.96
C ILE A 775 37.60 -9.74 -32.82
N SER A 776 38.38 -9.03 -31.99
CA SER A 776 39.12 -9.62 -30.87
C SER A 776 38.24 -10.22 -29.76
N LEU A 777 36.96 -9.84 -29.69
CA LEU A 777 35.99 -10.39 -28.74
C LEU A 777 35.73 -11.89 -28.99
N TYR A 778 35.65 -12.28 -30.27
CA TYR A 778 35.41 -13.66 -30.68
C TYR A 778 36.62 -14.56 -30.35
N SER A 779 37.84 -14.07 -30.58
CA SER A 779 39.06 -14.75 -30.16
C SER A 779 39.18 -14.89 -28.63
N TYR A 780 38.58 -13.99 -27.85
CA TYR A 780 38.50 -14.10 -26.39
C TYR A 780 37.54 -15.23 -25.95
N PHE A 781 36.38 -15.38 -26.60
CA PHE A 781 35.43 -16.46 -26.30
C PHE A 781 36.06 -17.86 -26.48
N LEU A 782 36.93 -18.07 -27.47
CA LEU A 782 37.62 -19.36 -27.69
C LEU A 782 38.33 -19.90 -26.44
N ARG A 783 38.78 -19.04 -25.52
CA ARG A 783 39.46 -19.44 -24.27
C ARG A 783 38.50 -20.05 -23.23
N TYR A 784 37.23 -19.66 -23.25
CA TYR A 784 36.24 -19.98 -22.21
C TYR A 784 35.17 -20.99 -22.64
N LEU A 785 35.09 -21.33 -23.93
CA LEU A 785 34.19 -22.34 -24.47
C LEU A 785 34.67 -23.77 -24.19
N THR A 786 34.62 -24.20 -22.92
CA THR A 786 34.78 -25.61 -22.53
C THR A 786 33.76 -25.98 -21.44
N PRO A 787 33.14 -27.18 -21.45
CA PRO A 787 32.12 -27.56 -20.46
C PRO A 787 32.59 -27.54 -18.99
N ARG A 788 33.90 -27.61 -18.74
CA ARG A 788 34.50 -27.56 -17.39
C ARG A 788 34.60 -26.13 -16.84
N GLN A 789 34.42 -25.10 -17.66
CA GLN A 789 34.56 -23.71 -17.25
C GLN A 789 33.38 -23.26 -16.36
N PRO A 790 33.63 -22.62 -15.20
CA PRO A 790 32.56 -22.04 -14.38
C PRO A 790 31.71 -21.03 -15.16
N SER A 791 30.37 -21.12 -14.99
CA SER A 791 29.38 -20.25 -15.65
C SER A 791 29.42 -20.25 -17.18
N VAL A 792 29.85 -21.33 -17.83
CA VAL A 792 30.02 -21.39 -19.30
C VAL A 792 28.74 -21.10 -20.09
N THR A 793 27.56 -21.39 -19.56
CA THR A 793 26.26 -21.04 -20.16
C THR A 793 26.05 -19.53 -20.29
N SER A 794 26.66 -18.73 -19.40
CA SER A 794 26.68 -17.26 -19.52
C SER A 794 27.66 -16.76 -20.58
N PHE A 795 28.78 -17.47 -20.82
CA PHE A 795 29.67 -17.19 -21.95
C PHE A 795 29.00 -17.53 -23.28
N LEU A 796 28.30 -18.67 -23.36
CA LEU A 796 27.49 -19.05 -24.53
C LEU A 796 26.38 -18.03 -24.83
N ALA A 797 25.67 -17.56 -23.80
CA ALA A 797 24.64 -16.51 -23.95
C ALA A 797 25.25 -15.18 -24.43
N SER A 798 26.39 -14.78 -23.87
CA SER A 798 27.10 -13.56 -24.28
C SER A 798 27.60 -13.65 -25.72
N LEU A 799 28.09 -14.81 -26.17
CA LEU A 799 28.51 -15.02 -27.56
C LEU A 799 27.32 -14.94 -28.53
N ALA A 800 26.21 -15.61 -28.21
CA ALA A 800 25.00 -15.53 -29.01
C ALA A 800 24.45 -14.10 -29.06
N GLN A 801 24.45 -13.37 -27.95
CA GLN A 801 24.04 -11.96 -27.92
C GLN A 801 24.97 -11.06 -28.77
N ALA A 802 26.27 -11.32 -28.78
CA ALA A 802 27.25 -10.60 -29.60
C ALA A 802 27.17 -10.94 -31.11
N SER A 803 26.39 -11.94 -31.54
CA SER A 803 26.32 -12.32 -32.95
C SER A 803 25.31 -11.45 -33.71
N HIS A 804 25.63 -11.02 -34.93
CA HIS A 804 24.70 -10.30 -35.82
C HIS A 804 25.09 -10.43 -37.31
N SER A 805 24.19 -10.03 -38.21
CA SER A 805 24.32 -10.15 -39.67
C SER A 805 25.58 -9.50 -40.26
N LEU A 806 26.09 -8.42 -39.65
CA LEU A 806 27.32 -7.73 -40.06
C LEU A 806 28.62 -8.34 -39.46
N VAL A 807 28.55 -9.39 -38.64
CA VAL A 807 29.75 -10.11 -38.16
C VAL A 807 30.21 -11.08 -39.25
N PRO A 808 31.47 -11.03 -39.71
CA PRO A 808 31.98 -11.98 -40.72
C PRO A 808 31.81 -13.44 -40.27
N PRO A 809 31.22 -14.32 -41.10
CA PRO A 809 30.93 -15.70 -40.72
C PRO A 809 32.19 -16.50 -40.38
N ASP A 810 33.31 -16.24 -41.06
CA ASP A 810 34.64 -16.83 -40.86
C ASP A 810 35.15 -16.72 -39.41
N VAL A 811 34.70 -15.71 -38.66
CA VAL A 811 35.08 -15.48 -37.26
C VAL A 811 34.19 -16.29 -36.30
N LEU A 812 32.96 -16.61 -36.71
CA LEU A 812 31.99 -17.37 -35.93
C LEU A 812 32.03 -18.89 -36.22
N GLU A 813 32.41 -19.33 -37.42
CA GLU A 813 32.52 -20.76 -37.76
C GLU A 813 33.48 -21.52 -36.81
N PRO A 814 34.70 -21.03 -36.48
CA PRO A 814 35.59 -21.70 -35.51
C PRO A 814 34.99 -21.78 -34.09
N LEU A 815 34.16 -20.82 -33.70
CA LEU A 815 33.45 -20.82 -32.42
C LEU A 815 32.33 -21.86 -32.41
N ILE A 816 31.53 -21.94 -33.46
CA ILE A 816 30.46 -22.93 -33.63
C ILE A 816 31.06 -24.35 -33.67
N GLN A 817 32.15 -24.55 -34.44
CA GLN A 817 32.85 -25.83 -34.50
C GLN A 817 33.42 -26.23 -33.14
N LYS A 818 33.99 -25.28 -32.37
CA LYS A 818 34.46 -25.56 -31.01
C LYS A 818 33.32 -25.94 -30.07
N ILE A 819 32.16 -25.28 -30.14
CA ILE A 819 30.99 -25.65 -29.34
C ILE A 819 30.48 -27.05 -29.73
N ALA A 820 30.41 -27.37 -31.02
CA ALA A 820 30.02 -28.69 -31.49
C ALA A 820 30.95 -29.79 -30.95
N ASN A 821 32.27 -29.62 -31.10
CA ASN A 821 33.27 -30.60 -30.68
C ASN A 821 33.27 -30.85 -29.15
N GLU A 822 33.18 -29.78 -28.35
CA GLU A 822 33.32 -29.86 -26.89
C GLU A 822 31.99 -30.15 -26.17
N PHE A 823 30.86 -29.60 -26.64
CA PHE A 823 29.56 -29.69 -25.96
C PHE A 823 28.65 -30.76 -26.57
N VAL A 824 28.77 -31.07 -27.86
CA VAL A 824 27.88 -31.97 -28.60
C VAL A 824 28.64 -33.23 -29.04
N SER A 825 29.48 -33.76 -28.17
CA SER A 825 30.18 -35.04 -28.36
C SER A 825 29.36 -36.24 -27.83
N GLU A 826 29.68 -37.45 -28.26
CA GLU A 826 29.02 -38.68 -27.76
C GLU A 826 29.23 -38.91 -26.24
N ALA A 827 30.31 -38.36 -25.69
CA ALA A 827 30.64 -38.42 -24.26
C ALA A 827 30.03 -37.28 -23.43
N ALA A 828 29.40 -36.28 -24.06
CA ALA A 828 28.81 -35.15 -23.36
C ALA A 828 27.53 -35.54 -22.59
N ALA A 829 27.35 -34.98 -21.40
CA ALA A 829 26.09 -35.10 -20.67
C ALA A 829 24.94 -34.42 -21.45
N ALA A 830 23.74 -34.97 -21.37
CA ALA A 830 22.59 -34.50 -22.15
C ALA A 830 22.26 -33.01 -21.93
N GLU A 831 22.50 -32.49 -20.72
CA GLU A 831 22.35 -31.07 -20.35
C GLU A 831 23.37 -30.19 -21.09
N VAL A 832 24.63 -30.64 -21.16
CA VAL A 832 25.72 -29.96 -21.89
C VAL A 832 25.45 -29.95 -23.40
N ALA A 833 25.03 -31.09 -23.96
CA ALA A 833 24.65 -31.20 -25.37
C ALA A 833 23.41 -30.34 -25.71
N SER A 834 22.42 -30.29 -24.80
CA SER A 834 21.26 -29.40 -24.96
C SER A 834 21.66 -27.92 -24.91
N ALA A 835 22.55 -27.53 -24.01
CA ALA A 835 23.04 -26.16 -23.90
C ALA A 835 23.86 -25.75 -25.14
N GLY A 836 24.75 -26.62 -25.63
CA GLY A 836 25.52 -26.40 -26.85
C GLY A 836 24.63 -26.23 -28.09
N LEU A 837 23.67 -27.14 -28.31
CA LEU A 837 22.72 -27.04 -29.43
C LEU A 837 21.83 -25.79 -29.35
N ASN A 838 21.38 -25.40 -28.15
CA ASN A 838 20.62 -24.16 -27.95
C ASN A 838 21.48 -22.92 -28.23
N ALA A 839 22.73 -22.88 -27.77
CA ALA A 839 23.65 -21.77 -28.03
C ALA A 839 23.96 -21.62 -29.52
N ILE A 840 24.27 -22.72 -30.22
CA ILE A 840 24.49 -22.74 -31.68
C ILE A 840 23.24 -22.22 -32.41
N ARG A 841 22.03 -22.65 -32.01
CA ARG A 841 20.77 -22.15 -32.58
C ARG A 841 20.61 -20.63 -32.40
N GLU A 842 20.91 -20.09 -31.23
CA GLU A 842 20.78 -18.65 -30.95
C GLU A 842 21.83 -17.80 -31.67
N ILE A 843 23.04 -18.32 -31.91
CA ILE A 843 24.06 -17.71 -32.78
C ILE A 843 23.54 -17.71 -34.23
N CYS A 844 23.13 -18.87 -34.75
CA CYS A 844 22.62 -19.02 -36.11
C CYS A 844 21.33 -18.21 -36.38
N ALA A 845 20.53 -17.92 -35.35
CA ALA A 845 19.35 -17.08 -35.50
C ALA A 845 19.70 -15.60 -35.78
N ARG A 846 20.93 -15.18 -35.49
CA ARG A 846 21.42 -13.80 -35.66
C ARG A 846 22.47 -13.68 -36.79
N GLN A 847 23.25 -14.74 -37.03
CA GLN A 847 24.11 -14.88 -38.20
C GLN A 847 23.95 -16.31 -38.79
N PRO A 848 23.02 -16.52 -39.73
CA PRO A 848 22.73 -17.84 -40.32
C PRO A 848 23.90 -18.38 -41.16
N LEU A 849 24.69 -17.49 -41.77
CA LEU A 849 25.78 -17.83 -42.68
C LEU A 849 27.00 -18.45 -42.00
N ALA A 850 27.07 -18.43 -40.65
CA ALA A 850 28.19 -18.99 -39.89
C ALA A 850 28.13 -20.53 -39.73
N MET A 851 27.11 -21.19 -40.29
CA MET A 851 26.90 -22.64 -40.16
C MET A 851 27.24 -23.39 -41.44
N ASN A 852 28.10 -24.40 -41.32
CA ASN A 852 28.41 -25.30 -42.42
C ASN A 852 27.29 -26.32 -42.65
N GLY A 853 26.88 -26.54 -43.90
CA GLY A 853 25.80 -27.49 -44.25
C GLY A 853 26.08 -28.95 -43.87
N THR A 854 27.35 -29.34 -43.73
CA THR A 854 27.74 -30.66 -43.23
C THR A 854 27.49 -30.77 -41.72
N LEU A 855 27.99 -29.82 -40.94
CA LEU A 855 27.82 -29.72 -39.49
C LEU A 855 26.34 -29.60 -39.09
N LEU A 856 25.56 -28.79 -39.82
CA LEU A 856 24.11 -28.66 -39.60
C LEU A 856 23.40 -30.02 -39.70
N GLN A 857 23.76 -30.85 -40.68
CA GLN A 857 23.13 -32.15 -40.88
C GLN A 857 23.46 -33.12 -39.75
N ASP A 858 24.66 -33.04 -39.16
CA ASP A 858 25.08 -33.84 -38.03
C ASP A 858 24.37 -33.41 -36.74
N LEU A 859 24.39 -32.11 -36.41
CA LEU A 859 23.66 -31.55 -35.26
C LEU A 859 22.15 -31.84 -35.31
N VAL A 860 21.55 -31.89 -36.51
CA VAL A 860 20.14 -32.28 -36.70
C VAL A 860 19.88 -33.78 -36.47
N MET A 861 20.89 -34.67 -36.52
CA MET A 861 20.74 -36.10 -36.18
C MET A 861 20.24 -36.28 -34.74
N TYR A 862 20.68 -35.42 -33.82
CA TYR A 862 20.32 -35.44 -32.39
C TYR A 862 18.82 -35.28 -32.12
N ARG A 863 17.98 -34.94 -33.10
CA ARG A 863 16.51 -35.06 -32.99
C ARG A 863 16.01 -36.50 -32.70
N LYS A 864 16.89 -37.50 -32.83
CA LYS A 864 16.68 -38.92 -32.50
C LYS A 864 17.33 -39.35 -31.17
N SER A 865 17.93 -38.43 -30.40
CA SER A 865 18.56 -38.78 -29.12
C SER A 865 17.54 -39.33 -28.10
N LYS A 866 18.02 -40.07 -27.11
CA LYS A 866 17.18 -40.59 -26.02
C LYS A 866 16.72 -39.49 -25.07
N ASP A 867 17.55 -38.46 -24.83
CA ASP A 867 17.15 -37.32 -24.00
C ASP A 867 16.23 -36.34 -24.73
N LYS A 868 15.23 -35.84 -24.00
CA LYS A 868 14.19 -34.94 -24.52
C LYS A 868 14.67 -33.51 -24.68
N GLY A 869 15.58 -33.02 -23.83
CA GLY A 869 16.17 -31.69 -23.94
C GLY A 869 16.98 -31.57 -25.23
N THR A 870 17.89 -32.50 -25.46
CA THR A 870 18.69 -32.59 -26.69
C THR A 870 17.81 -32.75 -27.94
N VAL A 871 16.75 -33.59 -27.91
CA VAL A 871 15.79 -33.69 -29.02
C VAL A 871 15.09 -32.35 -29.30
N MET A 872 14.70 -31.61 -28.26
CA MET A 872 14.03 -30.32 -28.42
C MET A 872 14.97 -29.24 -28.97
N ALA A 873 16.23 -29.19 -28.51
CA ALA A 873 17.25 -28.29 -29.02
C ALA A 873 17.54 -28.53 -30.52
N ALA A 874 17.80 -29.78 -30.91
CA ALA A 874 18.02 -30.17 -32.31
C ALA A 874 16.79 -29.89 -33.21
N ARG A 875 15.56 -30.04 -32.69
CA ARG A 875 14.33 -29.65 -33.40
C ARG A 875 14.17 -28.13 -33.51
N GLY A 876 14.66 -27.36 -32.55
CA GLY A 876 14.70 -25.90 -32.61
C GLY A 876 15.63 -25.39 -33.70
N LEU A 877 16.84 -25.97 -33.80
CA LEU A 877 17.79 -25.68 -34.88
C LEU A 877 17.21 -26.06 -36.25
N LEU A 878 16.61 -27.25 -36.36
CA LEU A 878 15.89 -27.68 -37.57
C LEU A 878 14.71 -26.76 -37.93
N GLY A 879 14.03 -26.18 -36.95
CA GLY A 879 12.97 -25.20 -37.17
C GLY A 879 13.49 -23.94 -37.87
N LEU A 880 14.52 -23.32 -37.27
CA LEU A 880 15.17 -22.11 -37.78
C LEU A 880 15.61 -22.25 -39.24
N TYR A 881 16.33 -23.33 -39.58
CA TYR A 881 16.82 -23.52 -40.95
C TYR A 881 15.73 -23.89 -41.97
N ARG A 882 14.48 -24.14 -41.58
CA ARG A 882 13.35 -24.21 -42.54
C ARG A 882 12.82 -22.84 -42.93
N GLU A 883 13.05 -21.84 -42.11
CA GLU A 883 12.64 -20.47 -42.33
C GLU A 883 13.74 -19.72 -43.10
N VAL A 884 14.98 -19.79 -42.60
CA VAL A 884 16.10 -18.94 -43.04
C VAL A 884 17.00 -19.54 -44.12
N GLY A 885 17.16 -20.87 -44.18
CA GLY A 885 18.19 -21.53 -45.00
C GLY A 885 17.83 -22.96 -45.40
N ALA A 886 16.70 -23.09 -46.10
CA ALA A 886 16.06 -24.40 -46.33
C ALA A 886 16.83 -25.31 -47.31
N ASP A 887 17.78 -24.79 -48.10
CA ASP A 887 18.55 -25.58 -49.04
C ASP A 887 19.66 -26.41 -48.39
N MET A 888 20.32 -25.88 -47.35
CA MET A 888 21.28 -26.63 -46.51
C MET A 888 20.68 -27.89 -45.87
N LEU A 889 19.35 -27.93 -45.69
CA LEU A 889 18.62 -29.09 -45.16
C LEU A 889 18.36 -30.16 -46.23
N ARG A 890 18.48 -31.44 -45.87
CA ARG A 890 18.07 -32.55 -46.74
C ARG A 890 16.57 -32.51 -47.03
N LYS A 891 16.13 -32.91 -48.23
CA LYS A 891 14.72 -32.92 -48.69
C LYS A 891 13.71 -33.50 -47.69
N ARG A 892 14.08 -34.56 -46.96
CA ARG A 892 13.26 -35.18 -45.90
C ARG A 892 13.00 -34.28 -44.67
N ASP A 893 13.84 -33.28 -44.46
CA ASP A 893 13.92 -32.49 -43.24
C ASP A 893 13.35 -31.06 -43.41
N ARG A 894 13.24 -30.56 -44.66
CA ARG A 894 12.68 -29.24 -45.05
C ARG A 894 11.22 -29.01 -44.62
N GLY A 895 10.38 -30.05 -44.57
CA GLY A 895 8.95 -29.90 -44.28
C GLY A 895 8.14 -29.30 -45.45
N LYS A 896 6.82 -29.21 -45.31
CA LYS A 896 5.92 -28.89 -46.44
C LYS A 896 6.09 -27.46 -46.96
N GLU A 897 5.99 -26.47 -46.08
CA GLU A 897 5.99 -25.04 -46.42
C GLU A 897 7.32 -24.60 -47.05
N ALA A 898 8.46 -24.93 -46.45
CA ALA A 898 9.78 -24.61 -47.02
C ALA A 898 10.04 -25.32 -48.37
N THR A 899 9.55 -26.56 -48.55
CA THR A 899 9.66 -27.26 -49.84
C THR A 899 8.79 -26.61 -50.94
N ILE A 900 7.70 -25.96 -50.56
CA ILE A 900 6.86 -25.17 -51.49
C ILE A 900 7.56 -23.85 -51.81
N GLY A 901 8.03 -23.11 -50.79
CA GLY A 901 8.70 -21.81 -50.95
C GLY A 901 9.95 -21.85 -51.84
N LEU A 902 10.74 -22.93 -51.74
CA LEU A 902 11.89 -23.17 -52.64
C LEU A 902 11.46 -23.48 -54.08
N LYS A 903 10.35 -24.21 -54.28
CA LYS A 903 9.83 -24.50 -55.62
C LYS A 903 9.21 -23.28 -56.30
N SER A 904 8.69 -22.33 -55.54
CA SER A 904 8.15 -21.06 -56.07
C SER A 904 9.21 -19.97 -56.26
N GLY A 905 10.49 -20.23 -55.96
CA GLY A 905 11.58 -19.25 -56.10
C GLY A 905 11.53 -18.06 -55.13
N GLY A 906 10.60 -18.07 -54.18
CA GLY A 906 10.29 -16.94 -53.29
C GLY A 906 11.09 -16.90 -51.98
N ARG A 907 12.07 -17.79 -51.80
CA ARG A 907 13.05 -17.75 -50.70
C ARG A 907 14.44 -18.01 -51.26
N LYS A 908 15.26 -16.96 -51.31
CA LYS A 908 16.70 -17.05 -51.58
C LYS A 908 17.44 -16.99 -50.25
N GLU A 909 18.63 -17.60 -50.18
CA GLU A 909 19.49 -17.44 -49.01
C GLU A 909 19.99 -15.98 -48.95
N PRO A 910 19.91 -15.32 -47.78
CA PRO A 910 20.33 -13.92 -47.64
C PRO A 910 21.85 -13.81 -47.80
N ARG A 911 22.31 -12.81 -48.55
CA ARG A 911 23.74 -12.55 -48.73
C ARG A 911 24.31 -11.84 -47.50
N PHE A 912 25.61 -12.01 -47.27
CA PHE A 912 26.29 -11.26 -46.21
C PHE A 912 26.18 -9.75 -46.47
N GLY A 913 25.67 -9.00 -45.50
CA GLY A 913 25.40 -7.56 -45.63
C GLY A 913 24.07 -7.20 -46.29
N GLU A 914 23.23 -8.16 -46.67
CA GLU A 914 21.86 -7.89 -47.17
C GLU A 914 20.96 -7.47 -46.00
N VAL A 915 20.40 -6.26 -46.07
CA VAL A 915 19.51 -5.69 -45.06
C VAL A 915 18.08 -5.74 -45.59
N GLU A 916 17.19 -6.46 -44.89
CA GLU A 916 15.76 -6.43 -45.20
C GLU A 916 15.20 -5.02 -44.98
N GLY A 917 14.37 -4.54 -45.91
CA GLY A 917 13.76 -3.22 -45.84
C GLY A 917 12.85 -3.11 -44.61
N GLY A 918 13.00 -2.04 -43.84
CA GLY A 918 12.21 -1.82 -42.63
C GLY A 918 10.76 -1.45 -42.96
N GLU A 919 9.86 -2.43 -42.95
CA GLU A 919 8.42 -2.20 -43.02
C GLU A 919 7.85 -1.88 -41.63
N ILE A 920 6.97 -0.88 -41.54
CA ILE A 920 6.23 -0.61 -40.29
C ILE A 920 5.17 -1.70 -40.14
N GLU A 921 5.48 -2.69 -39.29
CA GLU A 921 4.59 -3.80 -38.95
C GLU A 921 3.16 -3.29 -38.67
N GLY A 922 2.15 -3.92 -39.28
CA GLY A 922 0.73 -3.57 -39.07
C GLY A 922 0.18 -2.44 -39.93
N LEU A 923 0.95 -1.87 -40.87
CA LEU A 923 0.44 -0.91 -41.87
C LEU A 923 -0.73 -1.46 -42.69
N GLU A 924 -0.68 -2.74 -43.07
CA GLU A 924 -1.76 -3.42 -43.80
C GLU A 924 -3.12 -3.28 -43.08
N LEU A 925 -3.13 -3.37 -41.74
CA LEU A 925 -4.34 -3.23 -40.92
C LEU A 925 -4.91 -1.80 -40.98
N LEU A 926 -4.05 -0.80 -41.09
CA LEU A 926 -4.46 0.60 -41.24
C LEU A 926 -5.01 0.87 -42.65
N GLU A 927 -4.41 0.25 -43.68
CA GLU A 927 -4.87 0.30 -45.07
C GLU A 927 -6.25 -0.36 -45.22
N GLU A 928 -6.44 -1.57 -44.66
CA GLU A 928 -7.74 -2.25 -44.58
C GLU A 928 -8.79 -1.40 -43.83
N TRP A 929 -8.42 -0.81 -42.68
CA TRP A 929 -9.33 0.03 -41.91
C TRP A 929 -9.76 1.30 -42.68
N LYS A 930 -8.82 1.99 -43.33
CA LYS A 930 -9.13 3.18 -44.17
C LYS A 930 -9.94 2.81 -45.41
N ALA A 931 -9.78 1.60 -45.96
CA ALA A 931 -10.64 1.10 -47.03
C ALA A 931 -12.07 0.82 -46.53
N GLU A 932 -12.24 0.24 -45.34
CA GLU A 932 -13.55 -0.04 -44.75
C GLU A 932 -14.30 1.25 -44.34
N GLN A 933 -13.61 2.28 -43.83
CA GLN A 933 -14.23 3.60 -43.60
C GLN A 933 -14.73 4.23 -44.90
N ARG A 934 -13.92 4.22 -45.97
CA ARG A 934 -14.34 4.72 -47.30
C ARG A 934 -15.51 3.93 -47.88
N ARG A 935 -15.60 2.62 -47.61
CA ARG A 935 -16.78 1.82 -48.00
C ARG A 935 -18.04 2.25 -47.24
N LYS A 936 -17.95 2.46 -45.93
CA LYS A 936 -19.07 2.94 -45.10
C LYS A 936 -19.54 4.35 -45.48
N ARG A 937 -18.63 5.29 -45.71
CA ARG A 937 -18.98 6.66 -46.15
C ARG A 937 -19.69 6.66 -47.52
N ARG A 938 -19.40 5.66 -48.38
CA ARG A 938 -20.14 5.41 -49.63
C ARG A 938 -21.50 4.75 -49.40
N GLU A 939 -21.57 3.74 -48.52
CA GLU A 939 -22.84 3.10 -48.10
C GLU A 939 -23.82 4.13 -47.50
N GLU A 940 -23.33 5.07 -46.67
CA GLU A 940 -24.13 6.17 -46.10
C GLU A 940 -24.50 7.25 -47.15
N LYS A 941 -23.62 7.57 -48.12
CA LYS A 941 -23.95 8.48 -49.24
C LYS A 941 -24.98 7.87 -50.23
N ASP A 942 -25.10 6.54 -50.32
CA ASP A 942 -26.10 5.86 -51.17
C ASP A 942 -27.50 5.78 -50.51
N GLU A 943 -27.64 5.93 -49.18
CA GLU A 943 -28.95 6.05 -48.52
C GLU A 943 -29.57 7.48 -48.62
N LEU A 944 -28.84 8.45 -49.20
CA LEU A 944 -29.20 9.87 -49.26
C LEU A 944 -29.36 10.45 -50.68
N LYS A 945 -29.56 9.59 -51.70
CA LYS A 945 -29.75 10.03 -53.09
C LYS A 945 -31.22 10.26 -53.46
N ASP A 946 -31.63 11.53 -53.44
CA ASP A 946 -32.48 12.08 -54.50
C ASP A 946 -32.20 13.59 -54.67
N GLY A 947 -31.44 13.97 -55.70
CA GLY A 947 -31.25 15.36 -56.14
C GLY A 947 -29.84 15.99 -56.02
N LEU A 948 -29.16 16.05 -57.18
CA LEU A 948 -28.14 17.04 -57.61
C LEU A 948 -26.68 16.93 -57.09
N ASP A 949 -25.88 16.33 -57.97
CA ASP A 949 -24.60 16.79 -58.57
C ASP A 949 -23.38 17.21 -57.71
N GLU A 950 -22.26 16.67 -58.19
CA GLU A 950 -20.90 16.63 -57.64
C GLU A 950 -20.20 18.00 -57.52
N GLN A 951 -19.67 18.30 -56.33
CA GLN A 951 -18.39 19.00 -56.18
C GLN A 951 -17.51 18.23 -55.18
N GLU A 952 -16.27 17.93 -55.59
CA GLU A 952 -15.26 17.29 -54.75
C GLU A 952 -14.52 18.37 -53.93
N GLU A 953 -15.04 18.70 -52.75
CA GLU A 953 -14.30 19.39 -51.68
C GLU A 953 -14.29 18.47 -50.44
N GLU A 954 -13.24 17.66 -50.29
CA GLU A 954 -13.10 16.72 -49.16
C GLU A 954 -11.63 16.64 -48.66
N ASP A 955 -10.88 17.76 -48.68
CA ASP A 955 -9.47 17.85 -48.22
C ASP A 955 -9.17 18.95 -47.17
N GLU A 956 -10.10 19.84 -46.80
CA GLU A 956 -9.86 20.88 -45.77
C GLU A 956 -10.39 20.54 -44.35
N GLU A 957 -11.39 19.66 -44.20
CA GLU A 957 -12.03 19.39 -42.90
C GLU A 957 -11.16 18.62 -41.89
N ASP A 958 -10.12 17.88 -42.32
CA ASP A 958 -9.28 17.04 -41.41
C ASP A 958 -8.23 17.86 -40.64
N TRP A 959 -7.95 19.10 -41.07
CA TRP A 959 -7.10 20.04 -40.32
C TRP A 959 -7.90 20.85 -39.27
N GLY A 960 -9.20 21.05 -39.47
CA GLY A 960 -10.07 21.79 -38.55
C GLY A 960 -10.35 21.09 -37.21
N ALA A 961 -10.06 19.79 -37.10
CA ALA A 961 -10.23 19.02 -35.87
C ALA A 961 -9.10 19.22 -34.82
N TRP A 962 -8.15 20.14 -35.09
CA TRP A 962 -7.02 20.44 -34.20
C TRP A 962 -7.23 21.63 -33.27
N ASP A 963 -8.32 22.40 -33.40
CA ASP A 963 -8.55 23.61 -32.62
C ASP A 963 -9.60 23.45 -31.51
N VAL A 964 -9.23 23.90 -30.31
CA VAL A 964 -10.04 24.20 -29.10
C VAL A 964 -10.80 23.04 -28.40
N GLU A 965 -10.18 22.54 -27.32
CA GLU A 965 -10.76 22.68 -25.96
C GLU A 965 -9.63 23.18 -25.03
N GLU A 966 -9.43 24.51 -25.00
CA GLU A 966 -8.73 25.19 -23.92
C GLU A 966 -9.66 25.24 -22.69
N ASP A 967 -9.11 24.98 -21.49
CA ASP A 967 -9.80 25.22 -20.21
C ASP A 967 -8.81 25.97 -19.31
N ASP A 968 -9.15 27.23 -19.02
CA ASP A 968 -8.22 28.28 -18.60
C ASP A 968 -7.76 28.14 -17.13
N SER A 969 -6.48 28.42 -16.86
CA SER A 969 -6.00 28.70 -15.50
C SER A 969 -4.69 29.50 -15.53
N ASP A 970 -4.83 30.82 -15.63
CA ASP A 970 -3.74 31.79 -15.72
C ASP A 970 -2.96 31.98 -14.39
N SER A 971 -1.62 32.04 -14.47
CA SER A 971 -0.85 33.16 -13.91
C SER A 971 0.64 33.13 -14.29
N SER A 972 1.03 34.09 -15.14
CA SER A 972 2.31 34.85 -15.08
C SER A 972 3.67 34.14 -15.20
N GLY A 973 4.29 34.29 -16.38
CA GLY A 973 5.74 34.18 -16.59
C GLY A 973 6.13 34.70 -17.97
N GLY A 974 6.36 36.02 -18.09
CA GLY A 974 6.47 36.72 -19.38
C GLY A 974 7.58 36.20 -20.31
N TRP A 975 7.26 36.12 -21.60
CA TRP A 975 8.23 35.86 -22.66
C TRP A 975 9.15 37.06 -22.82
N ILE A 976 10.46 36.83 -22.75
CA ILE A 976 11.46 37.87 -23.06
C ILE A 976 11.50 38.02 -24.58
N ASN A 977 11.06 39.18 -25.06
CA ASN A 977 11.31 39.61 -26.42
C ASN A 977 12.82 39.80 -26.59
N VAL A 978 13.43 39.10 -27.54
CA VAL A 978 14.81 39.37 -27.98
C VAL A 978 14.69 39.99 -29.37
N ASP A 979 14.71 41.32 -29.41
CA ASP A 979 14.75 42.06 -30.66
C ASP A 979 16.00 41.70 -31.46
N SER A 980 15.80 41.62 -32.77
CA SER A 980 16.84 41.36 -33.76
C SER A 980 17.57 42.65 -34.10
N GLU A 981 18.87 42.74 -33.81
CA GLU A 981 19.80 43.65 -34.49
C GLU A 981 21.23 43.15 -34.24
N ASP A 982 21.85 42.57 -35.28
CA ASP A 982 23.24 42.84 -35.69
C ASP A 982 23.53 42.11 -37.02
N GLU A 983 24.07 42.85 -37.97
CA GLU A 983 24.34 42.42 -39.35
C GLU A 983 25.53 41.46 -39.44
N ILE A 984 25.45 40.49 -40.35
CA ILE A 984 26.64 39.95 -41.02
C ILE A 984 26.37 39.95 -42.53
N GLU A 985 27.20 40.68 -43.25
CA GLU A 985 27.02 41.04 -44.66
C GLU A 985 27.13 39.84 -45.63
N ILE A 986 26.46 40.00 -46.78
CA ILE A 986 26.51 39.08 -47.93
C ILE A 986 27.47 39.64 -48.98
N SER A 987 28.28 38.76 -49.56
CA SER A 987 29.02 38.93 -50.82
C SER A 987 29.17 37.51 -51.39
N ASP A 988 28.34 37.02 -52.31
CA ASP A 988 27.83 37.53 -53.60
C ASP A 988 28.86 37.45 -54.74
N ASP A 989 28.53 36.60 -55.72
CA ASP A 989 28.71 36.82 -57.17
C ASP A 989 28.10 35.64 -57.98
N ASP A 990 27.00 35.93 -58.69
CA ASP A 990 26.56 35.49 -60.04
C ASP A 990 26.72 34.02 -60.56
N ASP A 991 25.87 33.47 -61.45
CA ASP A 991 24.90 34.07 -62.40
C ASP A 991 23.69 33.14 -62.72
N LYS A 992 22.71 33.61 -63.52
CA LYS A 992 21.32 33.09 -63.67
C LYS A 992 21.04 31.97 -64.72
N PRO A 993 19.91 31.23 -64.60
CA PRO A 993 19.47 30.13 -65.50
C PRO A 993 18.33 30.50 -66.50
N PRO A 994 17.99 29.64 -67.51
CA PRO A 994 16.55 29.33 -67.69
C PRO A 994 16.12 27.95 -68.31
N VAL A 995 15.30 27.18 -67.56
CA VAL A 995 13.88 26.81 -67.88
C VAL A 995 13.46 25.89 -69.07
N LYS A 996 12.76 24.77 -68.71
CA LYS A 996 11.61 24.03 -69.35
C LYS A 996 11.60 23.51 -70.82
N ARG A 997 11.17 22.23 -70.97
CA ARG A 997 10.03 21.65 -71.78
C ARG A 997 10.39 20.21 -72.22
N ALA A 998 9.67 19.13 -71.95
CA ALA A 998 8.23 18.79 -72.07
C ALA A 998 7.74 18.52 -73.52
N ARG A 999 7.39 17.24 -73.81
CA ARG A 999 6.33 16.69 -74.71
C ARG A 999 6.64 15.23 -75.12
N THR A 1000 5.89 14.23 -74.65
CA THR A 1000 4.69 13.60 -75.26
C THR A 1000 4.85 12.98 -76.65
N ARG A 1001 4.82 11.64 -76.73
CA ARG A 1001 3.71 10.84 -77.32
C ARG A 1001 3.89 9.34 -76.91
N GLU A 1002 2.92 8.54 -76.46
CA GLU A 1002 1.51 8.27 -76.81
C GLU A 1002 1.36 7.08 -77.79
N GLU A 1003 0.34 6.22 -77.52
CA GLU A 1003 -0.20 5.12 -78.34
C GLU A 1003 0.61 3.80 -78.57
N SER A 1004 -0.02 2.62 -78.74
CA SER A 1004 -1.32 2.09 -78.25
C SER A 1004 -1.46 0.57 -78.57
N LEU A 1005 -2.18 -0.18 -77.71
CA LEU A 1005 -2.98 -1.41 -78.00
C LEU A 1005 -2.22 -2.66 -78.57
N VAL A 1006 -2.70 -3.91 -78.57
CA VAL A 1006 -4.05 -4.53 -78.56
C VAL A 1006 -4.07 -5.88 -77.78
N ASN A 1007 -5.23 -6.22 -77.18
CA ASN A 1007 -5.83 -7.53 -76.79
C ASN A 1007 -5.15 -8.86 -77.22
N GLY A 1008 -5.31 -10.03 -76.59
CA GLY A 1008 -6.17 -10.56 -75.50
C GLY A 1008 -5.89 -12.08 -75.36
N VAL A 1009 -6.22 -12.80 -74.29
CA VAL A 1009 -7.48 -13.56 -74.02
C VAL A 1009 -7.38 -14.12 -72.58
N GLY A 1010 -8.50 -14.22 -71.86
CA GLY A 1010 -8.52 -14.50 -70.41
C GLY A 1010 -8.44 -15.96 -69.96
N GLY A 1011 -8.24 -16.14 -68.64
CA GLY A 1011 -8.29 -17.43 -67.94
C GLY A 1011 -8.28 -17.21 -66.42
N THR A 1012 -9.35 -17.58 -65.73
CA THR A 1012 -9.63 -17.24 -64.32
C THR A 1012 -8.69 -17.92 -63.32
N GLY A 1013 -8.15 -17.18 -62.36
CA GLY A 1013 -7.42 -17.74 -61.22
C GLY A 1013 -6.68 -16.67 -60.39
N GLY A 1014 -7.37 -16.03 -59.45
CA GLY A 1014 -6.82 -14.92 -58.67
C GLY A 1014 -5.61 -15.32 -57.82
N LYS A 1015 -4.42 -14.87 -58.23
CA LYS A 1015 -3.23 -14.81 -57.38
C LYS A 1015 -3.38 -13.62 -56.43
N ARG A 1016 -2.97 -13.79 -55.17
CA ARG A 1016 -2.61 -12.68 -54.29
C ARG A 1016 -1.09 -12.71 -54.16
N ASP A 1017 -0.43 -11.88 -54.97
CA ASP A 1017 0.98 -11.57 -54.74
C ASP A 1017 1.06 -10.67 -53.49
N ILE A 1018 2.15 -10.80 -52.74
CA ILE A 1018 2.38 -9.99 -51.53
C ILE A 1018 2.75 -8.59 -51.99
N MET A 1019 1.81 -7.66 -51.82
CA MET A 1019 1.96 -6.26 -52.22
C MET A 1019 2.51 -5.48 -51.03
N THR A 1020 3.64 -4.80 -51.21
CA THR A 1020 4.13 -3.82 -50.24
C THR A 1020 3.06 -2.73 -50.06
N SER A 1021 2.71 -2.38 -48.81
CA SER A 1021 1.56 -1.50 -48.52
C SER A 1021 1.71 -0.15 -49.24
N SER A 1022 0.67 0.31 -49.93
CA SER A 1022 0.77 1.52 -50.75
C SER A 1022 0.99 2.78 -49.89
N LEU A 1023 0.48 2.78 -48.66
CA LEU A 1023 0.58 3.90 -47.73
C LEU A 1023 2.04 4.28 -47.41
N ALA A 1024 2.94 3.29 -47.26
CA ALA A 1024 4.32 3.53 -46.84
C ALA A 1024 5.13 4.39 -47.82
N THR A 1025 4.75 4.38 -49.11
CA THR A 1025 5.45 5.09 -50.19
C THR A 1025 4.68 6.30 -50.73
N THR A 1026 3.40 6.46 -50.36
CA THR A 1026 2.52 7.49 -50.95
C THR A 1026 2.06 8.58 -49.97
N ARG A 1027 2.07 8.36 -48.65
CA ARG A 1027 1.54 9.34 -47.67
C ARG A 1027 2.31 9.35 -46.35
N ILE A 1028 2.57 10.55 -45.83
CA ILE A 1028 3.11 10.75 -44.48
C ILE A 1028 2.01 10.44 -43.46
N LEU A 1029 2.31 9.60 -42.47
CA LEU A 1029 1.37 9.22 -41.40
C LEU A 1029 1.21 10.36 -40.39
N THR A 1030 -0.03 10.69 -40.04
CA THR A 1030 -0.33 11.66 -38.97
C THR A 1030 -0.21 11.03 -37.58
N PRO A 1031 -0.10 11.83 -36.49
CA PRO A 1031 -0.16 11.29 -35.13
C PRO A 1031 -1.46 10.51 -34.84
N ALA A 1032 -2.58 10.91 -35.46
CA ALA A 1032 -3.86 10.20 -35.39
C ALA A 1032 -3.81 8.84 -36.09
N ASP A 1033 -3.17 8.74 -37.25
CA ASP A 1033 -2.93 7.47 -37.95
C ASP A 1033 -2.07 6.50 -37.12
N LEU A 1034 -1.02 7.01 -36.46
CA LEU A 1034 -0.16 6.21 -35.59
C LEU A 1034 -0.91 5.72 -34.34
N ALA A 1035 -1.73 6.58 -33.72
CA ALA A 1035 -2.60 6.19 -32.62
C ALA A 1035 -3.64 5.13 -33.05
N LYS A 1036 -4.23 5.25 -34.25
CA LYS A 1036 -5.16 4.26 -34.80
C LYS A 1036 -4.47 2.93 -35.12
N LEU A 1037 -3.25 2.98 -35.66
CA LEU A 1037 -2.42 1.80 -35.91
C LEU A 1037 -2.08 1.07 -34.61
N GLN A 1038 -1.79 1.78 -33.52
CA GLN A 1038 -1.64 1.18 -32.18
C GLN A 1038 -2.94 0.52 -31.70
N GLU A 1039 -4.09 1.18 -31.84
CA GLU A 1039 -5.39 0.60 -31.46
C GLU A 1039 -5.69 -0.69 -32.25
N LEU A 1040 -5.44 -0.69 -33.57
CA LEU A 1040 -5.62 -1.86 -34.43
C LEU A 1040 -4.66 -3.00 -34.09
N LYS A 1041 -3.40 -2.70 -33.74
CA LYS A 1041 -2.45 -3.70 -33.21
C LYS A 1041 -2.96 -4.32 -31.91
N VAL A 1042 -3.43 -3.51 -30.96
CA VAL A 1042 -3.99 -4.00 -29.69
C VAL A 1042 -5.22 -4.87 -29.95
N GLN A 1043 -6.15 -4.43 -30.78
CA GLN A 1043 -7.34 -5.18 -31.20
C GLN A 1043 -6.95 -6.54 -31.81
N ALA A 1044 -6.06 -6.56 -32.80
CA ALA A 1044 -5.56 -7.77 -33.43
C ALA A 1044 -4.82 -8.70 -32.45
N SER A 1045 -4.09 -8.16 -31.45
CA SER A 1045 -3.43 -8.95 -30.41
C SER A 1045 -4.44 -9.63 -29.47
N VAL A 1046 -5.52 -8.92 -29.11
CA VAL A 1046 -6.61 -9.44 -28.27
C VAL A 1046 -7.41 -10.50 -29.03
N ASP A 1047 -7.71 -10.27 -30.31
CA ASP A 1047 -8.43 -11.24 -31.14
C ASP A 1047 -7.57 -12.49 -31.45
N LYS A 1048 -6.25 -12.34 -31.63
CA LYS A 1048 -5.29 -13.46 -31.66
C LYS A 1048 -5.26 -14.24 -30.33
N LEU A 1049 -5.32 -13.56 -29.17
CA LEU A 1049 -5.37 -14.19 -27.84
C LEU A 1049 -6.70 -14.91 -27.54
N MET A 1050 -7.80 -14.45 -28.14
CA MET A 1050 -9.14 -15.06 -28.04
C MET A 1050 -9.35 -16.20 -29.06
N GLY A 1051 -8.49 -16.26 -30.09
CA GLY A 1051 -8.45 -17.32 -31.10
C GLY A 1051 -7.79 -18.63 -30.63
N ASN A 1052 -7.98 -19.70 -31.42
CA ASN A 1052 -7.55 -21.06 -31.08
C ASN A 1052 -6.05 -21.20 -30.78
N SER A 1053 -5.73 -22.01 -29.77
CA SER A 1053 -4.36 -22.25 -29.29
C SER A 1053 -3.42 -22.86 -30.35
N LYS A 1054 -2.73 -22.00 -31.11
CA LYS A 1054 -1.40 -22.27 -31.65
C LYS A 1054 -0.39 -21.48 -30.83
N ARG A 1055 0.58 -22.17 -30.23
CA ARG A 1055 1.76 -21.52 -29.62
C ARG A 1055 2.64 -20.96 -30.73
N GLN A 1056 2.49 -19.67 -31.05
CA GLN A 1056 3.63 -18.89 -31.53
C GLN A 1056 4.54 -18.56 -30.32
N LEU A 1057 5.83 -18.36 -30.58
CA LEU A 1057 6.70 -17.70 -29.61
C LEU A 1057 6.14 -16.29 -29.37
N LYS A 1058 6.21 -15.80 -28.13
CA LYS A 1058 6.20 -14.34 -27.93
C LYS A 1058 7.36 -13.78 -28.75
N GLU A 1059 7.10 -12.76 -29.56
CA GLU A 1059 8.16 -11.85 -29.95
C GLU A 1059 8.79 -11.32 -28.65
N ARG A 1060 10.11 -11.49 -28.54
CA ARG A 1060 10.88 -10.88 -27.46
C ARG A 1060 11.01 -9.40 -27.80
N ASP A 1061 10.86 -8.56 -26.78
CA ASP A 1061 11.34 -7.18 -26.83
C ASP A 1061 12.79 -7.18 -27.33
N THR A 1062 13.11 -6.33 -28.30
CA THR A 1062 14.45 -6.29 -28.93
C THR A 1062 15.55 -5.99 -27.90
N ASP A 1063 15.20 -5.29 -26.83
CA ASP A 1063 16.09 -4.94 -25.73
C ASP A 1063 16.27 -6.06 -24.68
N SER A 1064 15.47 -7.13 -24.71
CA SER A 1064 15.55 -8.21 -23.72
C SER A 1064 16.82 -9.06 -23.91
N PRO A 1065 17.74 -9.12 -22.92
CA PRO A 1065 19.00 -9.86 -23.06
C PRO A 1065 18.76 -11.37 -23.08
N LEU A 1066 19.51 -12.10 -23.92
CA LEU A 1066 19.56 -13.56 -23.85
C LEU A 1066 20.28 -13.99 -22.56
N THR A 1067 19.62 -14.73 -21.69
CA THR A 1067 20.19 -15.16 -20.40
C THR A 1067 20.73 -16.60 -20.44
N ALA A 1068 21.62 -16.95 -19.51
CA ALA A 1068 22.04 -18.34 -19.32
C ALA A 1068 20.85 -19.28 -19.03
N ALA A 1069 19.86 -18.77 -18.27
CA ALA A 1069 18.62 -19.49 -17.98
C ALA A 1069 17.79 -19.79 -19.25
N ASP A 1070 17.85 -18.96 -20.31
CA ASP A 1070 17.19 -19.25 -21.58
C ASP A 1070 17.83 -20.44 -22.29
N ILE A 1071 19.17 -20.52 -22.28
CA ILE A 1071 19.95 -21.64 -22.87
C ILE A 1071 19.71 -22.94 -22.08
N GLU A 1072 19.62 -22.85 -20.75
CA GLU A 1072 19.36 -23.97 -19.83
C GLU A 1072 17.88 -24.36 -19.73
N SER A 1073 16.94 -23.48 -20.13
CA SER A 1073 15.50 -23.57 -19.84
C SER A 1073 14.84 -24.90 -20.21
N VAL A 1074 15.33 -25.54 -21.27
CA VAL A 1074 14.81 -26.80 -21.80
C VAL A 1074 15.39 -28.01 -21.04
N ALA A 1075 16.60 -27.90 -20.49
CA ALA A 1075 17.21 -28.91 -19.63
C ALA A 1075 16.50 -28.97 -18.27
N PHE A 1076 16.12 -27.82 -17.70
CA PHE A 1076 15.29 -27.79 -16.47
C PHE A 1076 13.89 -28.43 -16.65
N LEU A 1077 13.42 -28.59 -17.90
CA LEU A 1077 12.19 -29.30 -18.24
C LEU A 1077 12.41 -30.80 -18.56
N SER A 1078 13.65 -31.24 -18.82
CA SER A 1078 14.01 -32.66 -18.95
C SER A 1078 14.55 -33.28 -17.65
N ALA A 1079 15.06 -32.46 -16.71
CA ALA A 1079 15.44 -32.80 -15.34
C ALA A 1079 14.23 -33.18 -14.43
N GLY A 1080 13.33 -34.02 -14.95
CA GLY A 1080 12.18 -34.59 -14.25
C GLY A 1080 12.56 -35.77 -13.35
N LYS A 1081 13.62 -35.63 -12.54
CA LYS A 1081 13.96 -36.55 -11.45
C LYS A 1081 13.66 -35.88 -10.11
N ASP A 1082 12.36 -35.68 -9.85
CA ASP A 1082 11.72 -36.18 -8.64
C ASP A 1082 10.22 -35.86 -8.65
N LYS A 1083 9.43 -36.88 -8.26
CA LYS A 1083 7.97 -36.75 -8.11
C LYS A 1083 7.62 -35.68 -7.07
N GLU A 1084 8.48 -35.53 -6.07
CA GLU A 1084 8.35 -34.61 -4.94
C GLU A 1084 8.63 -33.16 -5.34
N ALA A 1085 9.72 -32.86 -6.04
CA ALA A 1085 9.98 -31.53 -6.60
C ALA A 1085 8.86 -31.08 -7.57
N ARG A 1086 8.29 -32.01 -8.34
CA ARG A 1086 7.15 -31.73 -9.23
C ARG A 1086 5.84 -31.50 -8.46
N LEU A 1087 5.66 -32.13 -7.31
CA LEU A 1087 4.55 -31.86 -6.38
C LEU A 1087 4.75 -30.52 -5.66
N ALA A 1088 5.98 -30.17 -5.27
CA ALA A 1088 6.33 -28.91 -4.63
C ALA A 1088 6.08 -27.70 -5.56
N LYS A 1089 6.55 -27.72 -6.81
CA LYS A 1089 6.19 -26.67 -7.80
C LYS A 1089 4.66 -26.61 -8.06
N ALA A 1090 3.97 -27.75 -8.03
CA ALA A 1090 2.51 -27.80 -8.15
C ALA A 1090 1.77 -27.37 -6.87
N ALA A 1091 2.45 -27.31 -5.71
CA ALA A 1091 1.93 -26.82 -4.44
C ALA A 1091 2.17 -25.31 -4.30
N ALA A 1092 3.37 -24.82 -4.64
CA ALA A 1092 3.66 -23.38 -4.72
C ALA A 1092 2.71 -22.66 -5.71
N GLY A 1093 2.30 -23.31 -6.80
CA GLY A 1093 1.25 -22.83 -7.71
C GLY A 1093 -0.20 -22.99 -7.23
N ARG A 1094 -0.44 -23.33 -5.96
CA ARG A 1094 -1.77 -23.44 -5.32
C ARG A 1094 -1.99 -22.42 -4.21
N ASP A 1095 -0.94 -21.92 -3.58
CA ASP A 1095 -1.07 -20.80 -2.64
C ASP A 1095 -1.62 -19.58 -3.40
N GLY A 1096 -2.66 -18.95 -2.83
CA GLY A 1096 -3.44 -17.90 -3.49
C GLY A 1096 -4.62 -18.35 -4.38
N ARG A 1097 -4.87 -19.67 -4.56
CA ARG A 1097 -6.02 -20.16 -5.38
C ARG A 1097 -7.28 -20.58 -4.61
N GLU A 1098 -7.32 -20.39 -3.29
CA GLU A 1098 -8.50 -20.66 -2.45
C GLU A 1098 -9.74 -19.88 -2.91
N ASP A 1099 -9.58 -18.64 -3.37
CA ASP A 1099 -10.69 -17.78 -3.79
C ASP A 1099 -11.25 -18.11 -5.16
N PHE A 1100 -10.45 -18.75 -6.02
CA PHE A 1100 -10.86 -19.15 -7.37
C PHE A 1100 -11.42 -20.59 -7.46
N LYS A 1101 -11.49 -21.33 -6.35
CA LYS A 1101 -12.19 -22.63 -6.31
C LYS A 1101 -13.67 -22.45 -6.66
N SER A 1102 -14.10 -23.08 -7.77
CA SER A 1102 -15.49 -22.96 -8.25
C SER A 1102 -16.54 -23.29 -7.18
N LYS A 1103 -17.72 -22.65 -7.24
CA LYS A 1103 -18.88 -22.93 -6.35
C LYS A 1103 -19.31 -24.41 -6.33
N LYS A 1104 -18.88 -25.22 -7.31
CA LYS A 1104 -19.10 -26.67 -7.35
C LYS A 1104 -18.11 -27.44 -6.45
N ALA A 1105 -16.83 -27.04 -6.46
CA ALA A 1105 -15.78 -27.64 -5.62
C ALA A 1105 -16.02 -27.37 -4.13
N LYS A 1106 -16.19 -26.10 -3.73
CA LYS A 1106 -16.49 -25.71 -2.33
C LYS A 1106 -17.77 -26.39 -1.79
N LYS A 1107 -18.69 -26.81 -2.66
CA LYS A 1107 -19.96 -27.50 -2.32
C LYS A 1107 -19.86 -29.04 -2.38
N GLN A 1108 -18.75 -29.60 -2.86
CA GLN A 1108 -18.46 -31.04 -2.77
C GLN A 1108 -17.69 -31.37 -1.50
N GLU A 1109 -16.72 -30.55 -1.08
CA GLU A 1109 -16.01 -30.72 0.20
C GLU A 1109 -16.98 -30.58 1.40
N ALA A 1110 -17.93 -29.64 1.33
CA ALA A 1110 -18.96 -29.44 2.35
C ALA A 1110 -20.06 -30.53 2.43
N LYS A 1111 -19.86 -31.73 1.85
CA LYS A 1111 -20.86 -32.82 1.82
C LYS A 1111 -20.29 -34.19 2.16
N THR A 1112 -20.22 -34.46 3.46
CA THR A 1112 -19.86 -35.76 4.07
C THR A 1112 -21.00 -36.79 4.06
N SER A 1113 -21.74 -36.95 2.95
CA SER A 1113 -22.55 -38.16 2.70
C SER A 1113 -22.89 -38.38 1.23
N SER A 1114 -22.98 -39.64 0.80
CA SER A 1114 -23.25 -40.03 -0.58
C SER A 1114 -24.76 -40.00 -0.91
N THR A 1115 -25.13 -39.38 -2.03
CA THR A 1115 -26.55 -39.29 -2.43
C THR A 1115 -27.01 -40.58 -3.12
N THR A 1116 -28.13 -41.13 -2.67
CA THR A 1116 -28.72 -42.39 -3.20
C THR A 1116 -29.12 -42.30 -4.69
N ASN A 1117 -29.13 -43.44 -5.37
CA ASN A 1117 -29.37 -43.52 -6.82
C ASN A 1117 -30.72 -42.93 -7.28
N LYS A 1118 -31.75 -42.95 -6.41
CA LYS A 1118 -33.06 -42.32 -6.65
C LYS A 1118 -32.96 -40.78 -6.83
N GLN A 1119 -32.00 -40.13 -6.17
CA GLN A 1119 -31.72 -38.70 -6.37
C GLN A 1119 -30.88 -38.42 -7.63
N LYS A 1120 -29.93 -39.31 -7.97
CA LYS A 1120 -29.14 -39.22 -9.21
C LYS A 1120 -30.03 -39.30 -10.46
N ALA A 1121 -31.01 -40.21 -10.46
CA ALA A 1121 -32.00 -40.34 -11.54
C ALA A 1121 -32.82 -39.05 -11.77
N ARG A 1122 -33.34 -38.42 -10.70
CA ARG A 1122 -34.09 -37.15 -10.79
C ARG A 1122 -33.27 -36.02 -11.43
N LYS A 1123 -31.96 -35.92 -11.15
CA LYS A 1123 -31.09 -34.91 -11.76
C LYS A 1123 -30.71 -35.20 -13.21
N LYS A 1124 -30.59 -36.47 -13.62
CA LYS A 1124 -30.24 -36.84 -15.01
C LYS A 1124 -31.31 -36.37 -16.00
N ASN A 1125 -32.59 -36.53 -15.65
CA ASN A 1125 -33.70 -36.06 -16.49
C ASN A 1125 -33.78 -34.53 -16.58
N PHE A 1126 -33.52 -33.81 -15.48
CA PHE A 1126 -33.55 -32.34 -15.46
C PHE A 1126 -32.43 -31.70 -16.29
N LEU A 1127 -31.23 -32.30 -16.31
CA LEU A 1127 -30.12 -31.80 -17.13
C LEU A 1127 -30.31 -32.11 -18.62
N MET A 1128 -30.94 -33.24 -18.97
CA MET A 1128 -31.24 -33.57 -20.37
C MET A 1128 -32.43 -32.78 -20.95
N THR A 1129 -33.36 -32.27 -20.14
CA THR A 1129 -34.40 -31.35 -20.62
C THR A 1129 -33.89 -29.93 -20.84
N LEU A 1130 -32.96 -29.44 -20.02
CA LEU A 1130 -32.38 -28.10 -20.17
C LEU A 1130 -31.64 -27.91 -21.50
N GLY A 1131 -30.94 -28.95 -21.98
CA GLY A 1131 -30.26 -28.93 -23.29
C GLY A 1131 -31.22 -28.91 -24.48
N LYS A 1132 -32.42 -29.50 -24.35
CA LYS A 1132 -33.43 -29.54 -25.41
C LYS A 1132 -34.33 -28.30 -25.46
N ALA A 1133 -34.33 -27.46 -24.41
CA ALA A 1133 -35.12 -26.23 -24.35
C ALA A 1133 -34.50 -25.04 -25.11
N LYS A 1134 -33.23 -25.13 -25.54
CA LYS A 1134 -32.52 -24.05 -26.24
C LYS A 1134 -32.50 -24.15 -27.77
N GLY A 1135 -33.10 -25.20 -28.35
CA GLY A 1135 -33.11 -25.43 -29.79
C GLY A 1135 -34.47 -25.80 -30.34
N LYS A 1136 -35.03 -24.90 -31.17
CA LYS A 1136 -36.22 -25.05 -32.05
C LYS A 1136 -37.61 -24.86 -31.42
N GLN A 1137 -38.13 -23.65 -31.69
CA GLN A 1137 -39.49 -23.26 -32.07
C GLN A 1137 -40.71 -23.47 -31.14
N LYS A 1138 -41.54 -22.42 -31.19
CA LYS A 1138 -42.83 -22.19 -30.53
C LYS A 1138 -43.78 -23.40 -30.70
N ARG A 1139 -44.14 -24.05 -29.58
CA ARG A 1139 -45.40 -24.83 -29.48
C ARG A 1139 -46.44 -23.97 -28.79
N SER A 1140 -47.70 -24.09 -29.19
CA SER A 1140 -48.77 -23.30 -28.57
C SER A 1140 -49.01 -23.73 -27.11
N LEU A 1141 -49.56 -22.82 -26.30
CA LEU A 1141 -49.93 -23.13 -24.91
C LEU A 1141 -50.99 -24.25 -24.84
N VAL A 1142 -51.84 -24.38 -25.85
CA VAL A 1142 -52.85 -25.43 -25.98
C VAL A 1142 -52.20 -26.81 -26.19
N GLU A 1143 -51.22 -26.90 -27.09
CA GLU A 1143 -50.47 -28.15 -27.34
C GLU A 1143 -49.64 -28.58 -26.14
N THR A 1144 -48.97 -27.64 -25.47
CA THR A 1144 -48.22 -27.95 -24.24
C THR A 1144 -49.15 -28.41 -23.11
N ARG A 1145 -50.35 -27.82 -22.98
CA ARG A 1145 -51.38 -28.29 -22.04
C ARG A 1145 -51.91 -29.68 -22.38
N LYS A 1146 -52.15 -29.98 -23.67
CA LYS A 1146 -52.57 -31.31 -24.15
C LYS A 1146 -51.48 -32.36 -23.90
N ALA A 1147 -50.21 -32.03 -24.16
CA ALA A 1147 -49.07 -32.90 -23.88
C ALA A 1147 -48.87 -33.17 -22.38
N LEU A 1148 -49.04 -32.16 -21.52
CA LEU A 1148 -48.96 -32.30 -20.06
C LEU A 1148 -50.11 -33.15 -19.50
N ARG A 1149 -51.36 -32.96 -19.95
CA ARG A 1149 -52.48 -33.85 -19.59
C ARG A 1149 -52.20 -35.30 -20.03
N GLY A 1150 -51.81 -35.50 -21.29
CA GLY A 1150 -51.47 -36.83 -21.81
C GLY A 1150 -50.24 -37.48 -21.15
N HIS A 1151 -49.37 -36.71 -20.48
CA HIS A 1151 -48.30 -37.26 -19.65
C HIS A 1151 -48.82 -37.63 -18.25
N LEU A 1152 -49.67 -36.80 -17.63
CA LEU A 1152 -50.28 -37.09 -16.33
C LEU A 1152 -51.20 -38.32 -16.39
N GLU A 1153 -51.98 -38.48 -17.45
CA GLU A 1153 -52.83 -39.66 -17.66
C GLU A 1153 -52.01 -40.94 -17.87
N ARG A 1154 -50.93 -40.88 -18.65
CA ARG A 1154 -49.97 -42.00 -18.77
C ARG A 1154 -49.29 -42.34 -17.44
N GLN A 1155 -49.00 -41.34 -16.62
CA GLN A 1155 -48.42 -41.56 -15.29
C GLN A 1155 -49.43 -42.16 -14.31
N LYS A 1156 -50.71 -41.76 -14.37
CA LYS A 1156 -51.81 -42.38 -13.60
C LYS A 1156 -52.10 -43.83 -14.05
N ARG A 1157 -51.93 -44.14 -15.34
CA ARG A 1157 -52.07 -45.51 -15.89
C ARG A 1157 -50.79 -46.37 -15.81
N GLY A 1158 -49.87 -46.06 -14.90
CA GLY A 1158 -48.68 -46.88 -14.64
C GLY A 1158 -47.70 -47.01 -15.82
N GLY A 1159 -47.73 -46.08 -16.79
CA GLY A 1159 -46.79 -46.04 -17.92
C GLY A 1159 -47.12 -46.98 -19.09
N LYS A 1160 -48.15 -47.82 -19.01
CA LYS A 1160 -48.57 -48.64 -20.16
C LYS A 1160 -49.35 -47.79 -21.17
N ARG A 1161 -48.96 -47.90 -22.44
CA ARG A 1161 -49.67 -47.32 -23.58
C ARG A 1161 -50.86 -48.24 -23.88
N GLY A 1162 -52.09 -47.76 -23.67
CA GLY A 1162 -53.27 -48.49 -24.13
C GLY A 1162 -53.26 -48.51 -25.65
N ASN A 1163 -53.41 -49.70 -26.25
CA ASN A 1163 -53.81 -49.78 -27.65
C ASN A 1163 -55.28 -49.32 -27.73
N GLN A 1164 -55.54 -48.43 -28.67
CA GLN A 1164 -56.85 -48.17 -29.21
C GLN A 1164 -56.65 -47.93 -30.71
N GLY A 1165 -57.45 -48.65 -31.51
CA GLY A 1165 -58.11 -47.97 -32.62
C GLY A 1165 -59.17 -47.04 -32.06
#